data_AF-A0A7D5ZCX2-F1
#
_entry.id   AF-A0A7D5ZCX2-F1
#
_cell.length_a   1.000
_cell.length_b   1.000
_cell.length_c   1.000
_cell.angle_alpha   90.00
_cell.angle_beta   90.00
_cell.angle_gamma   90.00
#
_symmetry.space_group_name_H-M   'P 1'
#
loop_
_entity.id
_entity.type
_entity.pdbx_description
1 polymer ?
#
loop_
_entity_poly.entity_id
_entity_poly.type
_entity_poly.pdbx_seq_one_letter_code
_entity_poly.pdbx_strand_id
1 'polypeptide(L)'
;MRKVLILCAFFSLLALPVQAAKRVFAYYPFWVSYSQTKAMADLPLSRLDQLTYSFAVFDAQGQLQAGDAFADLNKPYTQADGTLLRGNYALLKSLKPHYPQLKTVLAVGGWNYSTHFSSVLADPVLRRTAVQSTLQFLQRHGFDGIEVDWRYPGGGGRDGNSAGPQDGENLLRFVAELRAAQPKLIIGVSAGMQPAQLEQVPWQKLAAQCDYVMLLATDLVGAWSPKTSHKSPLYMPEGKLSIDLAVDTLLGMGLPAKQLAVMIPSQGVSFNGVKAQNNGFGQPHGGVSMGSWDNAQTGPTGVFGQDEIAALKQGQGFVEYWDEVAQANYFYSPTRQQFISIETPRALAAKLAYVNQRDLLGLGLWEITSDASANSLLRQIEREIHPIRALQHDVDLWWQHHPAWVELALGALLALLLLLGVGSVVVAHRRRQQEQLQWLNVRQVKDLVEDLPVQLAQLMHLKQAAPAVFDTRWHDLHEASDRIAWQFNVLQPRAVELRVVEPPASFSAPADPQLAAPRVSPAPDISRVVAFSQFSQRLAEQRSLEKMLEVTMQFLANDPLVHATELLQLDEQLSASESHSAPPDYPAQQLNTELDDYQLKIQFHSQLTEADRSYFQSVLDQLHRVRHSLYELGRQPQLLSELYEIASRRDKLQFIRAEKGYSAIVAQDLRAPSYITLRLRAIRLYFDDSLLIQVHRSYLINPKKVRAAQKRGREGWCVLIADEVIPIARQYLPRIRQDFPHWFVQYDSVELARS
;
A
#
# COMPACT_ATOMS: atom_id res chain seq x y z
N MET A 1 -43.03 27.44 11.67
CA MET A 1 -43.14 25.96 11.58
C MET A 1 -41.96 25.30 10.83
N ARG A 2 -41.60 25.70 9.60
CA ARG A 2 -40.50 25.07 8.82
C ARG A 2 -39.12 25.03 9.54
N LYS A 3 -38.74 26.10 10.24
CA LYS A 3 -37.49 26.16 11.03
C LYS A 3 -37.52 25.31 12.31
N VAL A 4 -38.70 25.10 12.89
CA VAL A 4 -38.88 24.26 14.10
C VAL A 4 -38.89 22.78 13.73
N LEU A 5 -39.47 22.40 12.58
CA LEU A 5 -39.42 21.05 12.04
C LEU A 5 -37.99 20.61 11.67
N ILE A 6 -37.17 21.51 11.12
CA ILE A 6 -35.75 21.22 10.83
C ILE A 6 -34.95 21.05 12.13
N LEU A 7 -35.22 21.86 13.16
CA LEU A 7 -34.57 21.75 14.46
C LEU A 7 -34.98 20.47 15.19
N CYS A 8 -36.27 20.11 15.17
CA CYS A 8 -36.77 18.86 15.74
C CYS A 8 -36.21 17.64 15.00
N ALA A 9 -36.11 17.67 13.66
CA ALA A 9 -35.46 16.62 12.88
C ALA A 9 -33.97 16.45 13.24
N PHE A 10 -33.27 17.56 13.48
CA PHE A 10 -31.86 17.57 13.90
C PHE A 10 -31.66 17.02 15.31
N PHE A 11 -32.59 17.29 16.25
CA PHE A 11 -32.55 16.76 17.61
C PHE A 11 -33.03 15.30 17.72
N SER A 12 -33.95 14.84 16.87
CA SER A 12 -34.34 13.42 16.82
C SER A 12 -33.23 12.51 16.24
N LEU A 13 -32.29 13.07 15.49
CA LEU A 13 -31.06 12.37 15.04
C LEU A 13 -30.02 12.21 16.17
N LEU A 14 -30.06 13.06 17.20
CA LEU A 14 -29.18 13.00 18.37
C LEU A 14 -29.67 12.05 19.47
N ALA A 15 -30.88 11.49 19.33
CA ALA A 15 -31.51 10.60 20.30
C ALA A 15 -31.52 9.13 19.85
N LEU A 16 -30.69 8.75 18.86
CA LEU A 16 -30.39 7.35 18.65
C LEU A 16 -29.57 6.85 19.86
N PRO A 17 -29.93 5.71 20.46
CA PRO A 17 -29.06 5.10 21.47
C PRO A 17 -27.67 4.95 20.85
N VAL A 18 -26.63 5.35 21.59
CA VAL A 18 -25.24 5.11 21.21
C VAL A 18 -25.05 3.59 21.21
N GLN A 19 -25.42 2.94 20.10
CA GLN A 19 -25.01 1.58 19.83
C GLN A 19 -23.49 1.63 19.76
N ALA A 20 -22.82 0.74 20.52
CA ALA A 20 -21.37 0.62 20.44
C ALA A 20 -20.99 0.52 18.95
N ALA A 21 -20.19 1.49 18.48
CA ALA A 21 -19.90 1.61 17.06
C ALA A 21 -19.16 0.36 16.59
N LYS A 22 -19.66 -0.27 15.52
CA LYS A 22 -18.94 -1.36 14.86
C LYS A 22 -17.57 -0.86 14.40
N ARG A 23 -16.59 -1.78 14.35
CA ARG A 23 -15.19 -1.44 14.11
C ARG A 23 -14.62 -2.13 12.88
N VAL A 24 -13.78 -1.40 12.15
CA VAL A 24 -12.98 -1.90 11.03
C VAL A 24 -11.57 -2.23 11.54
N PHE A 25 -11.20 -3.50 11.45
CA PHE A 25 -9.86 -3.99 11.82
C PHE A 25 -9.06 -4.38 10.58
N ALA A 26 -7.74 -4.24 10.65
CA ALA A 26 -6.84 -4.81 9.65
C ALA A 26 -5.51 -5.21 10.28
N TYR A 27 -4.85 -6.19 9.67
CA TYR A 27 -3.59 -6.73 10.14
C TYR A 27 -2.46 -6.38 9.18
N TYR A 28 -1.32 -5.96 9.73
CA TYR A 28 -0.09 -5.73 8.97
C TYR A 28 1.03 -6.62 9.51
N PRO A 29 1.39 -7.69 8.78
CA PRO A 29 2.51 -8.53 9.16
C PRO A 29 3.86 -7.94 8.72
N PHE A 30 4.86 -7.98 9.60
CA PHE A 30 6.17 -7.34 9.37
C PHE A 30 6.84 -7.81 8.08
N TRP A 31 6.64 -9.08 7.67
CA TRP A 31 7.34 -9.64 6.51
C TRP A 31 6.87 -9.03 5.19
N VAL A 32 5.66 -8.48 5.16
CA VAL A 32 5.15 -7.74 4.01
C VAL A 32 6.01 -6.51 3.73
N SER A 33 6.67 -5.95 4.74
CA SER A 33 7.59 -4.84 4.54
C SER A 33 8.80 -5.20 3.67
N TYR A 34 9.11 -6.48 3.45
CA TYR A 34 10.13 -6.90 2.49
C TYR A 34 9.63 -6.87 1.05
N SER A 35 8.31 -6.86 0.82
CA SER A 35 7.73 -6.67 -0.51
C SER A 35 7.66 -5.18 -0.87
N GLN A 36 8.06 -4.86 -2.09
CA GLN A 36 7.97 -3.51 -2.66
C GLN A 36 6.55 -3.17 -3.15
N THR A 37 5.57 -4.08 -3.04
CA THR A 37 4.26 -3.87 -3.65
C THR A 37 3.40 -2.85 -2.91
N LYS A 38 3.45 -2.78 -1.57
CA LYS A 38 2.75 -1.77 -0.75
C LYS A 38 3.51 -1.49 0.55
N ALA A 39 4.15 -0.32 0.67
CA ALA A 39 4.80 0.06 1.92
C ALA A 39 3.73 0.37 2.99
N MET A 40 4.11 0.29 4.27
CA MET A 40 3.21 0.67 5.37
C MET A 40 2.70 2.11 5.24
N ALA A 41 3.51 3.00 4.67
CA ALA A 41 3.15 4.40 4.42
C ALA A 41 2.02 4.56 3.39
N ASP A 42 1.84 3.58 2.49
CA ASP A 42 0.85 3.60 1.42
C ASP A 42 -0.48 2.94 1.83
N LEU A 43 -0.58 2.47 3.07
CA LEU A 43 -1.79 1.82 3.55
C LEU A 43 -2.92 2.84 3.70
N PRO A 44 -4.17 2.47 3.39
CA PRO A 44 -5.34 3.33 3.56
C PRO A 44 -5.75 3.42 5.04
N LEU A 45 -4.85 3.93 5.90
CA LEU A 45 -4.99 3.95 7.36
C LEU A 45 -6.20 4.75 7.85
N SER A 46 -6.66 5.76 7.09
CA SER A 46 -7.84 6.55 7.43
C SER A 46 -9.15 5.73 7.43
N ARG A 47 -9.16 4.59 6.73
CA ARG A 47 -10.32 3.69 6.64
C ARG A 47 -10.46 2.76 7.83
N LEU A 48 -9.48 2.74 8.74
CA LEU A 48 -9.38 1.78 9.84
C LEU A 48 -9.73 2.44 11.17
N ASP A 49 -10.40 1.69 12.06
CA ASP A 49 -10.47 2.04 13.48
C ASP A 49 -9.28 1.44 14.25
N GLN A 50 -8.78 0.29 13.80
CA GLN A 50 -7.61 -0.35 14.40
C GLN A 50 -6.74 -1.05 13.35
N LEU A 51 -5.44 -0.79 13.43
CA LEU A 51 -4.40 -1.58 12.77
C LEU A 51 -3.69 -2.45 13.80
N THR A 52 -3.71 -3.76 13.60
CA THR A 52 -2.93 -4.71 14.39
C THR A 52 -1.62 -5.04 13.67
N TYR A 53 -0.49 -4.62 14.25
CA TYR A 53 0.85 -4.97 13.76
C TYR A 53 1.24 -6.38 14.23
N SER A 54 1.65 -7.24 13.30
CA SER A 54 1.93 -8.65 13.54
C SER A 54 3.39 -8.98 13.19
N PHE A 55 4.22 -9.58 14.03
CA PHE A 55 4.02 -10.02 15.40
C PHE A 55 5.21 -9.64 16.26
N ALA A 56 5.01 -9.57 17.58
CA ALA A 56 6.06 -9.69 18.58
C ALA A 56 6.02 -11.08 19.25
N VAL A 57 7.07 -11.44 19.98
CA VAL A 57 7.25 -12.79 20.54
C VAL A 57 7.78 -12.75 21.96
N PHE A 58 7.29 -13.65 22.82
CA PHE A 58 7.90 -13.89 24.13
C PHE A 58 9.07 -14.85 24.00
N ASP A 59 10.19 -14.54 24.64
CA ASP A 59 11.23 -15.53 24.91
C ASP A 59 10.86 -16.45 26.09
N ALA A 60 11.71 -17.43 26.36
CA ALA A 60 11.53 -18.38 27.45
C ALA A 60 11.57 -17.75 28.85
N GLN A 61 12.04 -16.50 28.98
CA GLN A 61 12.10 -15.74 30.23
C GLN A 61 10.89 -14.79 30.38
N GLY A 62 9.96 -14.81 29.43
CA GLY A 62 8.81 -13.93 29.41
C GLY A 62 9.14 -12.49 29.02
N GLN A 63 10.29 -12.22 28.38
CA GLN A 63 10.55 -10.90 27.81
C GLN A 63 9.93 -10.80 26.43
N LEU A 64 9.25 -9.67 26.17
CA LEU A 64 8.69 -9.38 24.86
C LEU A 64 9.77 -8.85 23.92
N GLN A 65 9.89 -9.47 22.75
CA GLN A 65 10.86 -9.13 21.72
C GLN A 65 10.16 -8.81 20.40
N ALA A 66 10.80 -8.00 19.56
CA ALA A 66 10.39 -7.80 18.18
C ALA A 66 10.39 -9.14 17.41
N GLY A 67 9.41 -9.35 16.53
CA GLY A 67 9.33 -10.59 15.75
C GLY A 67 10.42 -10.68 14.69
N ASP A 68 10.82 -9.54 14.12
CA ASP A 68 11.97 -9.43 13.23
C ASP A 68 12.73 -8.13 13.53
N ALA A 69 13.96 -8.28 14.05
CA ALA A 69 14.77 -7.15 14.47
C ALA A 69 15.09 -6.18 13.32
N PHE A 70 15.18 -6.64 12.07
CA PHE A 70 15.48 -5.77 10.95
C PHE A 70 14.24 -4.95 10.57
N ALA A 71 13.15 -5.62 10.19
CA ALA A 71 11.91 -4.96 9.77
C ALA A 71 11.35 -4.05 10.86
N ASP A 72 11.34 -4.52 12.11
CA ASP A 72 10.67 -3.84 13.21
C ASP A 72 11.48 -2.65 13.77
N LEU A 73 12.82 -2.75 13.78
CA LEU A 73 13.70 -1.82 14.50
C LEU A 73 14.77 -1.12 13.64
N ASN A 74 15.21 -1.69 12.52
CA ASN A 74 16.41 -1.22 11.82
C ASN A 74 16.17 -0.72 10.40
N LYS A 75 15.12 -1.21 9.72
CA LYS A 75 14.83 -0.88 8.33
C LYS A 75 14.74 0.64 8.12
N PRO A 76 15.57 1.24 7.25
CA PRO A 76 15.61 2.69 7.11
C PRO A 76 14.41 3.22 6.33
N TYR A 77 13.84 4.32 6.81
CA TYR A 77 12.81 5.09 6.12
C TYR A 77 13.18 6.58 6.18
N THR A 78 13.36 7.21 5.01
CA THR A 78 13.63 8.65 4.92
C THR A 78 12.31 9.37 4.71
N GLN A 79 11.95 10.26 5.63
CA GLN A 79 10.78 11.12 5.51
C GLN A 79 11.03 12.26 4.52
N ALA A 80 9.96 12.93 4.07
CA ALA A 80 10.04 14.02 3.10
C ALA A 80 10.86 15.23 3.60
N ASP A 81 10.98 15.41 4.92
CA ASP A 81 11.79 16.44 5.59
C ASP A 81 13.27 16.03 5.79
N GLY A 82 13.67 14.84 5.30
CA GLY A 82 15.00 14.28 5.46
C GLY A 82 15.22 13.53 6.78
N THR A 83 14.22 13.45 7.66
CA THR A 83 14.32 12.69 8.92
C THR A 83 14.46 11.21 8.64
N LEU A 84 15.48 10.57 9.22
CA LEU A 84 15.70 9.13 9.12
C LEU A 84 15.01 8.40 10.27
N LEU A 85 14.01 7.59 9.95
CA LEU A 85 13.38 6.63 10.87
C LEU A 85 13.98 5.24 10.68
N ARG A 86 14.02 4.46 11.75
CA ARG A 86 14.49 3.06 11.74
C ARG A 86 13.42 2.11 12.26
N GLY A 87 13.05 1.16 11.43
CA GLY A 87 12.08 0.12 11.72
C GLY A 87 10.62 0.54 11.56
N ASN A 88 9.77 -0.45 11.31
CA ASN A 88 8.33 -0.31 11.16
C ASN A 88 7.67 0.27 12.42
N TYR A 89 8.20 0.03 13.62
CA TYR A 89 7.65 0.62 14.84
C TYR A 89 7.82 2.13 14.87
N ALA A 90 8.98 2.64 14.46
CA ALA A 90 9.22 4.09 14.39
C ALA A 90 8.36 4.72 13.28
N LEU A 91 8.23 4.06 12.13
CA LEU A 91 7.37 4.50 11.03
C LEU A 91 5.89 4.56 11.47
N LEU A 92 5.35 3.49 12.06
CA LEU A 92 3.96 3.48 12.50
C LEU A 92 3.70 4.58 13.53
N LYS A 93 4.61 4.78 14.48
CA LYS A 93 4.52 5.85 15.47
C LYS A 93 4.52 7.25 14.83
N SER A 94 5.29 7.47 13.77
CA SER A 94 5.32 8.77 13.06
C SER A 94 4.07 9.03 12.23
N LEU A 95 3.36 7.97 11.81
CA LEU A 95 2.08 8.09 11.08
C LEU A 95 0.89 8.44 11.98
N LYS A 96 0.91 8.05 13.26
CA LYS A 96 -0.23 8.23 14.20
C LYS A 96 -0.78 9.66 14.27
N PRO A 97 0.03 10.74 14.31
CA PRO A 97 -0.49 12.11 14.32
C PRO A 97 -1.36 12.46 13.10
N HIS A 98 -1.14 11.82 11.95
CA HIS A 98 -1.94 12.02 10.74
C HIS A 98 -3.27 11.26 10.77
N TYR A 99 -3.40 10.27 11.66
CA TYR A 99 -4.57 9.41 11.79
C TYR A 99 -5.06 9.36 13.25
N PRO A 100 -5.58 10.47 13.81
CA PRO A 100 -5.87 10.58 15.25
C PRO A 100 -6.94 9.60 15.76
N GLN A 101 -7.77 9.05 14.87
CA GLN A 101 -8.79 8.06 15.21
C GLN A 101 -8.25 6.62 15.21
N LEU A 102 -7.13 6.37 14.55
CA LEU A 102 -6.55 5.04 14.41
C LEU A 102 -5.98 4.55 15.74
N LYS A 103 -6.34 3.32 16.13
CA LYS A 103 -5.65 2.58 17.19
C LYS A 103 -4.61 1.65 16.61
N THR A 104 -3.41 1.66 17.17
CA THR A 104 -2.34 0.73 16.81
C THR A 104 -2.16 -0.30 17.91
N VAL A 105 -2.40 -1.57 17.58
CA VAL A 105 -2.30 -2.69 18.52
C VAL A 105 -1.16 -3.60 18.07
N LEU A 106 -0.37 -4.12 19.02
CA LEU A 106 0.66 -5.11 18.74
C LEU A 106 0.11 -6.52 18.97
N ALA A 107 0.06 -7.36 17.94
CA ALA A 107 -0.21 -8.78 18.11
C ALA A 107 1.06 -9.47 18.63
N VAL A 108 0.93 -10.18 19.74
CA VAL A 108 2.00 -11.03 20.30
C VAL A 108 1.62 -12.47 20.03
N GLY A 109 2.51 -13.22 19.37
CA GLY A 109 2.25 -14.61 18.98
C GLY A 109 1.95 -14.80 17.50
N GLY A 110 0.80 -15.41 17.21
CA GLY A 110 0.49 -15.99 15.91
C GLY A 110 1.02 -17.40 15.78
N TRP A 111 0.81 -18.01 14.61
CA TRP A 111 1.13 -19.42 14.35
C TRP A 111 2.59 -19.80 14.64
N ASN A 112 3.52 -18.94 14.24
CA ASN A 112 4.96 -19.21 14.34
C ASN A 112 5.62 -18.71 15.63
N TYR A 113 4.96 -17.86 16.41
CA TYR A 113 5.56 -17.19 17.58
C TYR A 113 4.83 -17.51 18.90
N SER A 114 4.07 -18.61 18.95
CA SER A 114 3.33 -19.04 20.14
C SER A 114 4.10 -19.99 21.07
N THR A 115 5.38 -20.28 20.80
CA THR A 115 6.13 -21.37 21.42
C THR A 115 6.17 -21.32 22.94
N HIS A 116 6.37 -20.14 23.53
CA HIS A 116 6.65 -19.98 24.97
C HIS A 116 5.44 -19.62 25.83
N PHE A 117 4.25 -19.39 25.24
CA PHE A 117 3.08 -18.92 26.01
C PHE A 117 2.73 -19.81 27.19
N SER A 118 2.56 -21.12 26.98
CA SER A 118 2.15 -22.03 28.08
C SER A 118 3.17 -22.00 29.21
N SER A 119 4.46 -22.16 28.89
CA SER A 119 5.53 -22.13 29.90
C SER A 119 5.65 -20.80 30.65
N VAL A 120 5.53 -19.67 29.94
CA VAL A 120 5.70 -18.33 30.53
C VAL A 120 4.50 -17.94 31.37
N LEU A 121 3.27 -18.21 30.89
CA LEU A 121 2.06 -17.78 31.59
C LEU A 121 1.70 -18.71 32.76
N ALA A 122 2.17 -19.96 32.75
CA ALA A 122 1.98 -20.88 33.88
C ALA A 122 2.80 -20.48 35.12
N ASP A 123 4.02 -19.98 34.94
CA ASP A 123 4.87 -19.54 36.04
C ASP A 123 4.51 -18.09 36.46
N PRO A 124 4.10 -17.84 37.73
CA PRO A 124 3.77 -16.48 38.19
C PRO A 124 4.90 -15.46 38.08
N VAL A 125 6.16 -15.88 38.22
CA VAL A 125 7.34 -15.00 38.10
C VAL A 125 7.57 -14.61 36.65
N LEU A 126 7.50 -15.58 35.73
CA LEU A 126 7.64 -15.32 34.30
C LEU A 126 6.44 -14.54 33.75
N ARG A 127 5.22 -14.84 34.20
CA ARG A 127 4.01 -14.10 33.83
C ARG A 127 4.09 -12.64 34.25
N ARG A 128 4.53 -12.36 35.49
CA ARG A 128 4.77 -10.97 35.94
C ARG A 128 5.82 -10.28 35.07
N THR A 129 6.87 -10.99 34.69
CA THR A 129 7.90 -10.50 33.76
C THR A 129 7.30 -10.17 32.40
N ALA A 130 6.44 -11.04 31.86
CA ALA A 130 5.72 -10.81 30.61
C ALA A 130 4.80 -9.60 30.66
N VAL A 131 4.06 -9.41 31.75
CA VAL A 131 3.21 -8.23 31.96
C VAL A 131 4.05 -6.95 31.93
N GLN A 132 5.12 -6.90 32.72
CA GLN A 132 5.99 -5.71 32.80
C GLN A 132 6.70 -5.41 31.49
N SER A 133 7.27 -6.44 30.86
CA SER A 133 7.97 -6.33 29.57
C SER A 133 7.03 -5.87 28.47
N THR A 134 5.80 -6.39 28.42
CA THR A 134 4.76 -5.97 27.48
C THR A 134 4.45 -4.48 27.64
N LEU A 135 4.12 -4.02 28.85
CA LEU A 135 3.77 -2.61 29.07
C LEU A 135 4.91 -1.66 28.70
N GLN A 136 6.15 -2.01 29.05
CA GLN A 136 7.33 -1.24 28.70
C GLN A 136 7.54 -1.19 27.17
N PHE A 137 7.37 -2.32 26.49
CA PHE A 137 7.52 -2.42 25.05
C PHE A 137 6.48 -1.56 24.30
N LEU A 138 5.20 -1.67 24.68
CA LEU A 138 4.11 -0.91 24.08
C LEU A 138 4.34 0.60 24.27
N GLN A 139 4.72 1.03 25.48
CA GLN A 139 5.03 2.43 25.75
C GLN A 139 6.22 2.94 24.93
N ARG A 140 7.31 2.15 24.85
CA ARG A 140 8.51 2.51 24.09
C ARG A 140 8.21 2.73 22.61
N HIS A 141 7.43 1.83 22.02
CA HIS A 141 7.15 1.81 20.59
C HIS A 141 5.86 2.55 20.18
N GLY A 142 5.08 3.04 21.14
CA GLY A 142 3.92 3.89 20.88
C GLY A 142 2.65 3.14 20.45
N PHE A 143 2.49 1.90 20.90
CA PHE A 143 1.26 1.12 20.69
C PHE A 143 0.19 1.47 21.73
N ASP A 144 -1.08 1.48 21.30
CA ASP A 144 -2.24 1.73 22.16
C ASP A 144 -2.71 0.49 22.92
N GLY A 145 -2.24 -0.70 22.51
CA GLY A 145 -2.69 -1.97 23.07
C GLY A 145 -1.93 -3.19 22.60
N ILE A 146 -2.38 -4.33 23.11
CA ILE A 146 -1.89 -5.68 22.78
C ILE A 146 -3.05 -6.55 22.28
N GLU A 147 -2.78 -7.39 21.30
CA GLU A 147 -3.60 -8.55 20.98
C GLU A 147 -2.81 -9.82 21.35
N VAL A 148 -3.38 -10.67 22.20
CA VAL A 148 -2.77 -11.95 22.57
C VAL A 148 -3.22 -13.00 21.55
N ASP A 149 -2.40 -13.25 20.55
CA ASP A 149 -2.62 -14.23 19.50
C ASP A 149 -1.93 -15.56 19.85
N TRP A 150 -2.36 -16.21 20.92
CA TRP A 150 -1.82 -17.51 21.33
C TRP A 150 -2.52 -18.63 20.54
N ARG A 151 -1.75 -19.34 19.69
CA ARG A 151 -2.25 -20.49 18.91
C ARG A 151 -1.63 -21.82 19.35
N TYR A 152 -2.24 -22.60 20.25
CA TYR A 152 -3.46 -22.30 21.02
C TYR A 152 -3.34 -22.77 22.47
N PRO A 153 -4.06 -22.13 23.43
CA PRO A 153 -4.22 -22.65 24.78
C PRO A 153 -4.70 -24.11 24.77
N GLY A 154 -4.02 -25.00 25.49
CA GLY A 154 -4.38 -26.42 25.57
C GLY A 154 -3.90 -27.29 24.40
N GLY A 155 -3.26 -26.71 23.38
CA GLY A 155 -2.64 -27.44 22.27
C GLY A 155 -3.33 -27.28 20.91
N GLY A 156 -2.92 -28.09 19.92
CA GLY A 156 -3.44 -28.00 18.54
C GLY A 156 -2.87 -26.85 17.70
N GLY A 157 -1.79 -26.23 18.18
CA GLY A 157 -0.99 -25.26 17.42
C GLY A 157 0.14 -25.92 16.63
N ARG A 158 1.12 -25.12 16.24
CA ARG A 158 2.33 -25.59 15.56
C ARG A 158 3.13 -26.56 16.44
N ASP A 159 3.73 -27.58 15.82
CA ASP A 159 4.66 -28.50 16.47
C ASP A 159 5.78 -27.74 17.20
N GLY A 160 6.07 -28.18 18.43
CA GLY A 160 7.07 -27.55 19.31
C GLY A 160 6.50 -26.44 20.21
N ASN A 161 5.23 -26.06 20.08
CA ASN A 161 4.60 -25.16 21.04
C ASN A 161 4.42 -25.85 22.41
N SER A 162 4.71 -25.11 23.48
CA SER A 162 4.35 -25.53 24.83
C SER A 162 2.82 -25.50 25.00
N ALA A 163 2.26 -26.48 25.70
CA ALA A 163 0.83 -26.58 25.96
C ALA A 163 0.58 -27.25 27.31
N GLY A 164 -0.51 -26.86 27.98
CA GLY A 164 -0.94 -27.41 29.26
C GLY A 164 -2.44 -27.24 29.50
N PRO A 165 -3.04 -28.08 30.36
CA PRO A 165 -4.49 -28.06 30.62
C PRO A 165 -4.98 -26.80 31.36
N GLN A 166 -4.06 -26.00 31.93
CA GLN A 166 -4.40 -24.75 32.62
C GLN A 166 -4.18 -23.51 31.75
N ASP A 167 -3.86 -23.68 30.47
CA ASP A 167 -3.48 -22.58 29.59
C ASP A 167 -4.55 -21.47 29.50
N GLY A 168 -5.83 -21.82 29.43
CA GLY A 168 -6.91 -20.83 29.40
C GLY A 168 -7.03 -20.01 30.69
N GLU A 169 -6.87 -20.65 31.86
CA GLU A 169 -6.86 -19.94 33.14
C GLU A 169 -5.58 -19.09 33.30
N ASN A 170 -4.44 -19.54 32.76
CA ASN A 170 -3.20 -18.77 32.74
C ASN A 170 -3.28 -17.55 31.80
N LEU A 171 -3.94 -17.70 30.66
CA LEU A 171 -4.27 -16.59 29.75
C LEU A 171 -5.16 -15.56 30.47
N LEU A 172 -6.21 -16.01 31.16
CA LEU A 172 -7.07 -15.13 31.96
C LEU A 172 -6.27 -14.36 33.02
N ARG A 173 -5.38 -15.03 33.76
CA ARG A 173 -4.51 -14.38 34.76
C ARG A 173 -3.63 -13.30 34.12
N PHE A 174 -3.00 -13.61 32.99
CA PHE A 174 -2.16 -12.67 32.27
C PHE A 174 -2.93 -11.41 31.82
N VAL A 175 -4.11 -11.62 31.22
CA VAL A 175 -4.98 -10.52 30.76
C VAL A 175 -5.51 -9.69 31.94
N ALA A 176 -5.89 -10.33 33.04
CA ALA A 176 -6.31 -9.63 34.26
C ALA A 176 -5.17 -8.83 34.89
N GLU A 177 -3.95 -9.37 34.94
CA GLU A 177 -2.76 -8.66 35.43
C GLU A 177 -2.41 -7.45 34.54
N LEU A 178 -2.50 -7.57 33.21
CA LEU A 178 -2.37 -6.44 32.27
C LEU A 178 -3.43 -5.36 32.52
N ARG A 179 -4.71 -5.75 32.61
CA ARG A 179 -5.82 -4.81 32.85
C ARG A 179 -5.67 -4.08 34.19
N ALA A 180 -5.28 -4.79 35.25
CA ALA A 180 -5.05 -4.20 36.56
C ALA A 180 -3.87 -3.22 36.54
N ALA A 181 -2.79 -3.55 35.84
CA ALA A 181 -1.62 -2.69 35.72
C ALA A 181 -1.85 -1.45 34.83
N GLN A 182 -2.68 -1.56 33.78
CA GLN A 182 -2.99 -0.47 32.86
C GLN A 182 -4.47 -0.49 32.46
N PRO A 183 -5.37 0.17 33.24
CA PRO A 183 -6.82 0.08 33.04
C PRO A 183 -7.33 0.55 31.66
N LYS A 184 -6.61 1.48 31.01
CA LYS A 184 -6.97 2.03 29.69
C LYS A 184 -6.28 1.34 28.51
N LEU A 185 -5.52 0.26 28.75
CA LEU A 185 -4.88 -0.50 27.69
C LEU A 185 -5.93 -1.14 26.80
N ILE A 186 -5.77 -1.08 25.47
CA ILE A 186 -6.59 -1.90 24.58
C ILE A 186 -6.05 -3.33 24.64
N ILE A 187 -6.90 -4.30 24.98
CA ILE A 187 -6.53 -5.72 25.07
C ILE A 187 -7.45 -6.53 24.16
N GLY A 188 -6.88 -7.13 23.14
CA GLY A 188 -7.51 -8.13 22.29
C GLY A 188 -7.05 -9.54 22.63
N VAL A 189 -7.88 -10.54 22.37
CA VAL A 189 -7.47 -11.95 22.39
C VAL A 189 -7.97 -12.64 21.12
N SER A 190 -7.10 -13.40 20.46
CA SER A 190 -7.49 -14.14 19.27
C SER A 190 -8.11 -15.49 19.64
N ALA A 191 -9.17 -15.90 18.93
CA ALA A 191 -9.85 -17.17 19.11
C ALA A 191 -9.73 -18.01 17.83
N GLY A 192 -9.37 -19.28 17.99
CA GLY A 192 -9.44 -20.26 16.90
C GLY A 192 -10.89 -20.60 16.52
N MET A 193 -11.07 -21.56 15.63
CA MET A 193 -12.41 -21.99 15.19
C MET A 193 -12.78 -23.40 15.65
N GLN A 194 -11.81 -24.21 16.09
CA GLN A 194 -12.09 -25.56 16.51
C GLN A 194 -12.79 -25.55 17.87
N PRO A 195 -13.90 -26.29 18.06
CA PRO A 195 -14.54 -26.41 19.37
C PRO A 195 -13.57 -26.77 20.49
N ALA A 196 -12.67 -27.72 20.23
CA ALA A 196 -11.63 -28.14 21.18
C ALA A 196 -10.64 -27.02 21.57
N GLN A 197 -10.42 -26.02 20.70
CA GLN A 197 -9.59 -24.83 21.03
C GLN A 197 -10.40 -23.84 21.87
N LEU A 198 -11.69 -23.68 21.57
CA LEU A 198 -12.57 -22.74 22.25
C LEU A 198 -12.89 -23.19 23.69
N GLU A 199 -13.13 -24.48 23.90
CA GLU A 199 -13.49 -25.05 25.21
C GLU A 199 -12.40 -24.91 26.28
N GLN A 200 -11.14 -24.70 25.88
CA GLN A 200 -10.00 -24.56 26.81
C GLN A 200 -9.95 -23.19 27.50
N VAL A 201 -10.72 -22.20 27.03
CA VAL A 201 -10.60 -20.80 27.46
C VAL A 201 -11.88 -20.35 28.20
N PRO A 202 -11.76 -19.73 29.39
CA PRO A 202 -12.90 -19.23 30.14
C PRO A 202 -13.43 -17.89 29.56
N TRP A 203 -14.05 -17.94 28.37
CA TRP A 203 -14.44 -16.76 27.59
C TRP A 203 -15.27 -15.72 28.34
N GLN A 204 -16.26 -16.15 29.14
CA GLN A 204 -17.08 -15.22 29.93
C GLN A 204 -16.23 -14.38 30.91
N LYS A 205 -15.26 -15.01 31.58
CA LYS A 205 -14.36 -14.30 32.52
C LYS A 205 -13.36 -13.41 31.77
N LEU A 206 -12.87 -13.91 30.63
CA LEU A 206 -11.92 -13.19 29.79
C LEU A 206 -12.54 -11.92 29.19
N ALA A 207 -13.79 -12.00 28.73
CA ALA A 207 -14.59 -10.88 28.22
C ALA A 207 -14.72 -9.71 29.20
N ALA A 208 -14.66 -9.98 30.50
CA ALA A 208 -14.67 -8.94 31.53
C ALA A 208 -13.33 -8.19 31.66
N GLN A 209 -12.26 -8.68 31.02
CA GLN A 209 -10.90 -8.16 31.14
C GLN A 209 -10.34 -7.65 29.80
N CYS A 210 -10.84 -8.13 28.67
CA CYS A 210 -10.45 -7.69 27.32
C CYS A 210 -11.50 -6.76 26.66
N ASP A 211 -11.07 -5.97 25.68
CA ASP A 211 -11.92 -5.07 24.91
C ASP A 211 -12.58 -5.77 23.72
N TYR A 212 -11.91 -6.77 23.14
CA TYR A 212 -12.44 -7.56 22.05
C TYR A 212 -11.81 -8.96 21.98
N VAL A 213 -12.54 -9.88 21.35
CA VAL A 213 -12.06 -11.17 20.91
C VAL A 213 -12.09 -11.20 19.39
N MET A 214 -10.98 -11.54 18.76
CA MET A 214 -10.89 -11.70 17.30
C MET A 214 -11.03 -13.18 16.92
N LEU A 215 -12.16 -13.56 16.32
CA LEU A 215 -12.32 -14.88 15.73
C LEU A 215 -11.48 -14.98 14.45
N LEU A 216 -10.52 -15.90 14.45
CA LEU A 216 -9.59 -16.14 13.34
C LEU A 216 -10.28 -16.97 12.24
N ALA A 217 -11.22 -16.36 11.53
CA ALA A 217 -11.97 -16.97 10.44
C ALA A 217 -11.19 -17.04 9.12
N THR A 218 -9.93 -17.45 9.21
CA THR A 218 -9.00 -17.64 8.09
C THR A 218 -8.44 -19.06 8.13
N ASP A 219 -7.93 -19.54 6.99
CA ASP A 219 -7.12 -20.76 6.91
C ASP A 219 -7.85 -22.07 7.29
N LEU A 220 -9.17 -22.17 7.05
CA LEU A 220 -9.89 -23.45 7.23
C LEU A 220 -9.51 -24.50 6.19
N VAL A 221 -8.97 -24.07 5.05
CA VAL A 221 -8.39 -24.93 4.01
C VAL A 221 -7.08 -24.34 3.53
N GLY A 222 -6.14 -25.21 3.17
CA GLY A 222 -4.81 -24.84 2.69
C GLY A 222 -4.07 -26.04 2.11
N ALA A 223 -2.78 -25.88 1.82
CA ALA A 223 -1.93 -26.94 1.25
C ALA A 223 -1.91 -28.26 2.05
N TRP A 224 -2.16 -28.18 3.36
CA TRP A 224 -2.24 -29.31 4.28
C TRP A 224 -3.58 -30.06 4.24
N SER A 225 -4.59 -29.51 3.55
CA SER A 225 -5.93 -30.11 3.47
C SER A 225 -5.95 -31.21 2.42
N PRO A 226 -6.60 -32.37 2.66
CA PRO A 226 -6.61 -33.46 1.69
C PRO A 226 -7.48 -33.17 0.45
N LYS A 227 -8.36 -32.17 0.54
CA LYS A 227 -9.35 -31.82 -0.48
C LYS A 227 -9.56 -30.31 -0.54
N THR A 228 -9.94 -29.84 -1.72
CA THR A 228 -10.37 -28.45 -1.94
C THR A 228 -11.66 -28.15 -1.18
N SER A 229 -11.75 -26.92 -0.65
CA SER A 229 -12.90 -26.41 0.08
C SER A 229 -12.84 -24.88 0.14
N HIS A 230 -13.72 -24.26 0.90
CA HIS A 230 -13.68 -22.82 1.18
C HIS A 230 -12.68 -22.48 2.29
N LYS A 231 -11.91 -21.40 2.09
CA LYS A 231 -10.93 -20.89 3.06
C LYS A 231 -11.56 -20.20 4.27
N SER A 232 -12.75 -19.63 4.11
CA SER A 232 -13.50 -18.92 5.16
C SER A 232 -15.01 -19.02 4.92
N PRO A 233 -15.62 -20.22 5.01
CA PRO A 233 -17.06 -20.41 4.83
C PRO A 233 -17.87 -19.76 5.96
N LEU A 234 -18.94 -19.04 5.61
CA LEU A 234 -19.84 -18.45 6.61
C LEU A 234 -20.67 -19.54 7.31
N TYR A 235 -21.28 -20.42 6.52
CA TYR A 235 -21.98 -21.61 7.02
C TYR A 235 -21.38 -22.87 6.43
N MET A 236 -21.66 -24.02 7.04
CA MET A 236 -21.38 -25.34 6.49
C MET A 236 -22.45 -26.31 7.01
N PRO A 237 -22.64 -27.48 6.38
CA PRO A 237 -23.45 -28.55 6.96
C PRO A 237 -23.02 -28.87 8.40
N GLU A 238 -23.98 -29.32 9.21
CA GLU A 238 -23.78 -29.64 10.63
C GLU A 238 -22.54 -30.54 10.85
N GLY A 239 -21.79 -30.23 11.91
CA GLY A 239 -20.55 -30.94 12.26
C GLY A 239 -19.32 -30.53 11.45
N LYS A 240 -19.43 -29.58 10.50
CA LYS A 240 -18.29 -28.97 9.83
C LYS A 240 -18.04 -27.54 10.33
N LEU A 241 -16.77 -27.14 10.32
CA LEU A 241 -16.34 -25.83 10.78
C LEU A 241 -16.83 -24.72 9.85
N SER A 242 -17.39 -23.68 10.44
CA SER A 242 -17.87 -22.48 9.77
C SER A 242 -17.75 -21.29 10.72
N ILE A 243 -17.85 -20.07 10.19
CA ILE A 243 -17.90 -18.84 11.01
C ILE A 243 -19.10 -18.91 11.96
N ASP A 244 -20.26 -19.31 11.45
CA ASP A 244 -21.50 -19.39 12.23
C ASP A 244 -21.37 -20.34 13.43
N LEU A 245 -20.85 -21.55 13.23
CA LEU A 245 -20.64 -22.53 14.30
C LEU A 245 -19.71 -21.98 15.39
N ALA A 246 -18.59 -21.35 15.01
CA ALA A 246 -17.63 -20.81 15.97
C ALA A 246 -18.19 -19.59 16.72
N VAL A 247 -18.95 -18.72 16.04
CA VAL A 247 -19.65 -17.60 16.67
C VAL A 247 -20.69 -18.11 17.66
N ASP A 248 -21.55 -19.04 17.26
CA ASP A 248 -22.56 -19.65 18.14
C ASP A 248 -21.94 -20.28 19.38
N THR A 249 -20.82 -20.99 19.19
CA THR A 249 -20.07 -21.61 20.29
C THR A 249 -19.56 -20.56 21.28
N LEU A 250 -18.91 -19.50 20.80
CA LEU A 250 -18.38 -18.43 21.65
C LEU A 250 -19.49 -17.67 22.40
N LEU A 251 -20.59 -17.35 21.71
CA LEU A 251 -21.75 -16.70 22.34
C LEU A 251 -22.40 -17.61 23.39
N GLY A 252 -22.52 -18.91 23.10
CA GLY A 252 -23.01 -19.92 24.05
C GLY A 252 -22.11 -20.09 25.28
N MET A 253 -20.81 -19.82 25.15
CA MET A 253 -19.83 -19.77 26.25
C MET A 253 -19.84 -18.45 27.02
N GLY A 254 -20.77 -17.53 26.71
CA GLY A 254 -20.97 -16.28 27.44
C GLY A 254 -20.11 -15.11 26.95
N LEU A 255 -19.47 -15.21 25.77
CA LEU A 255 -18.82 -14.06 25.14
C LEU A 255 -19.88 -13.07 24.62
N PRO A 256 -19.83 -11.78 24.98
CA PRO A 256 -20.77 -10.79 24.43
C PRO A 256 -20.55 -10.59 22.93
N ALA A 257 -21.62 -10.61 22.13
CA ALA A 257 -21.58 -10.36 20.69
C ALA A 257 -20.84 -9.07 20.32
N LYS A 258 -21.12 -7.99 21.07
CA LYS A 258 -20.48 -6.67 20.90
C LYS A 258 -18.99 -6.61 21.25
N GLN A 259 -18.39 -7.70 21.72
CA GLN A 259 -16.93 -7.83 21.89
C GLN A 259 -16.31 -8.78 20.87
N LEU A 260 -17.10 -9.54 20.11
CA LEU A 260 -16.61 -10.51 19.13
C LEU A 260 -16.49 -9.85 17.76
N ALA A 261 -15.29 -9.83 17.19
CA ALA A 261 -15.03 -9.45 15.81
C ALA A 261 -14.62 -10.68 14.98
N VAL A 262 -14.87 -10.65 13.68
CA VAL A 262 -14.53 -11.76 12.77
C VAL A 262 -13.41 -11.32 11.83
N MET A 263 -12.29 -12.06 11.80
CA MET A 263 -11.18 -11.81 10.87
C MET A 263 -11.28 -12.72 9.65
N ILE A 264 -11.44 -12.15 8.46
CA ILE A 264 -11.51 -12.91 7.19
C ILE A 264 -10.22 -12.73 6.39
N PRO A 265 -9.88 -13.66 5.48
CA PRO A 265 -8.70 -13.53 4.66
C PRO A 265 -8.92 -12.58 3.46
N SER A 266 -8.04 -11.62 3.22
CA SER A 266 -7.92 -10.99 1.91
C SER A 266 -7.17 -11.88 0.92
N GLN A 267 -6.42 -12.87 1.40
CA GLN A 267 -5.66 -13.80 0.59
C GLN A 267 -6.53 -14.97 0.11
N GLY A 268 -6.24 -15.48 -1.08
CA GLY A 268 -6.80 -16.74 -1.56
C GLY A 268 -5.78 -17.87 -1.53
N VAL A 269 -6.28 -19.10 -1.73
CA VAL A 269 -5.46 -20.29 -1.90
C VAL A 269 -5.76 -20.95 -3.25
N SER A 270 -4.71 -21.35 -3.97
CA SER A 270 -4.79 -22.02 -5.26
C SER A 270 -4.22 -23.44 -5.20
N PHE A 271 -5.02 -24.40 -5.68
CA PHE A 271 -4.69 -25.82 -5.76
C PHE A 271 -4.56 -26.28 -7.21
N ASN A 272 -3.57 -27.13 -7.47
CA ASN A 272 -3.27 -27.70 -8.78
C ASN A 272 -3.68 -29.17 -8.88
N GLY A 273 -3.88 -29.68 -10.09
CA GLY A 273 -4.22 -31.08 -10.34
C GLY A 273 -5.59 -31.50 -9.79
N VAL A 274 -6.52 -30.54 -9.74
CA VAL A 274 -7.87 -30.74 -9.23
C VAL A 274 -8.79 -31.20 -10.36
N LYS A 275 -9.36 -32.39 -10.21
CA LYS A 275 -10.23 -32.98 -11.24
C LYS A 275 -11.56 -32.22 -11.39
N ALA A 276 -12.19 -32.34 -12.56
CA ALA A 276 -13.38 -31.57 -12.92
C ALA A 276 -14.68 -32.01 -12.23
N GLN A 277 -14.69 -33.13 -11.49
CA GLN A 277 -15.87 -33.56 -10.76
C GLN A 277 -16.30 -32.48 -9.78
N ASN A 278 -17.61 -32.22 -9.72
CA ASN A 278 -18.20 -31.16 -8.88
C ASN A 278 -17.51 -29.80 -9.05
N ASN A 279 -17.11 -29.47 -10.29
CA ASN A 279 -16.40 -28.23 -10.62
C ASN A 279 -15.16 -28.01 -9.73
N GLY A 280 -14.45 -29.08 -9.40
CA GLY A 280 -13.25 -29.05 -8.55
C GLY A 280 -13.50 -28.86 -7.06
N PHE A 281 -14.74 -28.71 -6.59
CA PHE A 281 -15.06 -28.57 -5.17
C PHE A 281 -15.08 -29.93 -4.45
N GLY A 282 -14.46 -30.01 -3.27
CA GLY A 282 -14.38 -31.24 -2.47
C GLY A 282 -13.52 -32.33 -3.12
N GLN A 283 -12.64 -31.97 -4.05
CA GLN A 283 -11.81 -32.90 -4.80
C GLN A 283 -10.39 -32.97 -4.22
N PRO A 284 -9.71 -34.13 -4.28
CA PRO A 284 -8.27 -34.20 -4.02
C PRO A 284 -7.49 -33.30 -4.99
N HIS A 285 -6.32 -32.83 -4.55
CA HIS A 285 -5.42 -32.01 -5.37
C HIS A 285 -4.05 -32.66 -5.53
N GLY A 286 -3.35 -32.33 -6.61
CA GLY A 286 -1.96 -32.76 -6.86
C GLY A 286 -0.92 -31.92 -6.12
N GLY A 287 -1.31 -30.79 -5.54
CA GLY A 287 -0.44 -29.93 -4.74
C GLY A 287 -0.82 -28.46 -4.89
N VAL A 288 0.05 -27.57 -4.42
CA VAL A 288 -0.08 -26.12 -4.55
C VAL A 288 1.20 -25.52 -5.13
N SER A 289 1.12 -24.33 -5.70
CA SER A 289 2.29 -23.59 -6.20
C SER A 289 2.94 -22.75 -5.10
N MET A 290 4.13 -22.22 -5.37
CA MET A 290 4.73 -21.16 -4.53
C MET A 290 3.82 -19.93 -4.54
N GLY A 291 3.33 -19.57 -3.37
CA GLY A 291 2.55 -18.37 -3.07
C GLY A 291 3.42 -17.12 -2.96
N SER A 292 2.77 -15.97 -2.73
CA SER A 292 3.39 -14.63 -2.77
C SER A 292 4.56 -14.46 -1.81
N TRP A 293 4.49 -15.16 -0.66
CA TRP A 293 5.42 -15.02 0.45
C TRP A 293 6.34 -16.23 0.63
N ASP A 294 6.25 -17.20 -0.30
CA ASP A 294 6.98 -18.45 -0.16
C ASP A 294 8.43 -18.32 -0.63
N ASN A 295 9.28 -19.12 -0.01
CA ASN A 295 10.67 -19.28 -0.42
C ASN A 295 11.13 -20.73 -0.25
N ALA A 296 12.39 -21.02 -0.58
CA ALA A 296 12.95 -22.37 -0.51
C ALA A 296 12.86 -23.02 0.89
N GLN A 297 12.67 -22.25 1.96
CA GLN A 297 12.58 -22.74 3.35
C GLN A 297 11.13 -23.00 3.76
N THR A 298 10.18 -22.14 3.36
CA THR A 298 8.75 -22.33 3.68
C THR A 298 8.10 -23.39 2.80
N GLY A 299 8.59 -23.56 1.57
CA GLY A 299 7.95 -24.39 0.57
C GLY A 299 6.64 -23.77 0.05
N PRO A 300 5.91 -24.50 -0.81
CA PRO A 300 4.72 -23.98 -1.47
C PRO A 300 3.48 -24.04 -0.57
N THR A 301 2.91 -22.88 -0.27
CA THR A 301 1.67 -22.68 0.50
C THR A 301 0.46 -22.49 -0.41
N GLY A 302 0.67 -22.09 -1.67
CA GLY A 302 -0.40 -21.76 -2.61
C GLY A 302 -1.19 -20.51 -2.25
N VAL A 303 -0.70 -19.68 -1.34
CA VAL A 303 -1.40 -18.47 -0.87
C VAL A 303 -1.02 -17.27 -1.72
N PHE A 304 -2.02 -16.58 -2.24
CA PHE A 304 -1.83 -15.44 -3.15
C PHE A 304 -2.67 -14.24 -2.73
N GLY A 305 -2.18 -13.02 -2.98
CA GLY A 305 -2.97 -11.79 -2.83
C GLY A 305 -4.07 -11.67 -3.89
N GLN A 306 -5.03 -10.76 -3.68
CA GLN A 306 -6.17 -10.57 -4.58
C GLN A 306 -5.74 -10.20 -6.01
N ASP A 307 -4.79 -9.26 -6.14
CA ASP A 307 -4.33 -8.77 -7.46
C ASP A 307 -3.56 -9.88 -8.21
N GLU A 308 -2.81 -10.73 -7.50
CA GLU A 308 -2.15 -11.91 -8.08
C GLU A 308 -3.17 -12.97 -8.53
N ILE A 309 -4.21 -13.22 -7.74
CA ILE A 309 -5.28 -14.13 -8.14
C ILE A 309 -6.07 -13.57 -9.33
N ALA A 310 -6.28 -12.25 -9.39
CA ALA A 310 -6.88 -11.62 -10.55
C ALA A 310 -6.03 -11.87 -11.81
N ALA A 311 -4.72 -11.69 -11.73
CA ALA A 311 -3.79 -11.98 -12.82
C ALA A 311 -3.78 -13.48 -13.20
N LEU A 312 -3.77 -14.38 -12.21
CA LEU A 312 -3.83 -15.83 -12.44
C LEU A 312 -5.10 -16.24 -13.20
N LYS A 313 -6.22 -15.55 -13.00
CA LYS A 313 -7.48 -15.89 -13.68
C LYS A 313 -7.53 -15.42 -15.13
N GLN A 314 -6.81 -14.36 -15.50
CA GLN A 314 -6.93 -13.72 -16.82
C GLN A 314 -6.55 -14.64 -17.98
N GLY A 315 -7.50 -14.92 -18.87
CA GLY A 315 -7.27 -15.75 -20.06
C GLY A 315 -7.05 -17.24 -19.79
N GLN A 316 -7.31 -17.71 -18.56
CA GLN A 316 -6.98 -19.09 -18.14
C GLN A 316 -8.21 -20.00 -17.94
N GLY A 317 -9.38 -19.60 -18.45
CA GLY A 317 -10.58 -20.43 -18.45
C GLY A 317 -11.18 -20.69 -17.06
N PHE A 318 -10.93 -19.81 -16.09
CA PHE A 318 -11.56 -19.90 -14.78
C PHE A 318 -13.03 -19.49 -14.86
N VAL A 319 -13.89 -20.31 -14.25
CA VAL A 319 -15.30 -20.02 -14.03
C VAL A 319 -15.52 -19.78 -12.54
N GLU A 320 -16.26 -18.72 -12.21
CA GLU A 320 -16.68 -18.42 -10.85
C GLU A 320 -17.88 -19.28 -10.46
N TYR A 321 -17.82 -19.86 -9.27
CA TYR A 321 -18.91 -20.62 -8.68
C TYR A 321 -19.27 -20.01 -7.33
N TRP A 322 -20.55 -20.09 -7.00
CA TRP A 322 -21.11 -19.65 -5.73
C TRP A 322 -21.68 -20.85 -4.99
N ASP A 323 -21.25 -21.04 -3.75
CA ASP A 323 -21.81 -22.03 -2.84
C ASP A 323 -22.90 -21.37 -1.99
N GLU A 324 -24.16 -21.70 -2.28
CA GLU A 324 -25.33 -21.14 -1.57
C GLU A 324 -25.38 -21.54 -0.09
N VAL A 325 -24.82 -22.70 0.28
CA VAL A 325 -24.75 -23.10 1.68
C VAL A 325 -23.65 -22.31 2.35
N ALA A 326 -22.44 -22.34 1.81
CA ALA A 326 -21.29 -21.72 2.47
C ALA A 326 -21.28 -20.19 2.43
N GLN A 327 -22.11 -19.59 1.56
CA GLN A 327 -22.10 -18.16 1.23
C GLN A 327 -20.69 -17.71 0.84
N ALA A 328 -20.04 -18.50 -0.01
CA ALA A 328 -18.65 -18.33 -0.39
C ALA A 328 -18.44 -18.59 -1.88
N ASN A 329 -17.49 -17.88 -2.46
CA ASN A 329 -17.08 -18.04 -3.85
C ASN A 329 -15.84 -18.94 -3.97
N TYR A 330 -15.74 -19.61 -5.11
CA TYR A 330 -14.51 -20.21 -5.58
C TYR A 330 -14.42 -20.10 -7.11
N PHE A 331 -13.21 -20.27 -7.64
CA PHE A 331 -12.98 -20.32 -9.08
C PHE A 331 -12.40 -21.68 -9.45
N TYR A 332 -12.84 -22.22 -10.58
CA TYR A 332 -12.28 -23.47 -11.11
C TYR A 332 -12.03 -23.38 -12.61
N SER A 333 -10.86 -23.87 -13.04
CA SER A 333 -10.49 -24.01 -14.44
C SER A 333 -10.31 -25.50 -14.77
N PRO A 334 -11.23 -26.11 -15.55
CA PRO A 334 -11.09 -27.50 -15.98
C PRO A 334 -9.85 -27.73 -16.86
N THR A 335 -9.46 -26.74 -17.67
CA THR A 335 -8.32 -26.82 -18.57
C THR A 335 -6.99 -26.76 -17.82
N ARG A 336 -6.90 -25.93 -16.78
CA ARG A 336 -5.72 -25.86 -15.90
C ARG A 336 -5.73 -26.91 -14.78
N GLN A 337 -6.87 -27.55 -14.54
CA GLN A 337 -7.13 -28.37 -13.36
C GLN A 337 -6.78 -27.61 -12.07
N GLN A 338 -7.23 -26.35 -11.99
CA GLN A 338 -6.90 -25.44 -10.87
C GLN A 338 -8.15 -24.98 -10.15
N PHE A 339 -8.11 -25.01 -8.82
CA PHE A 339 -9.17 -24.54 -7.93
C PHE A 339 -8.65 -23.42 -7.04
N ILE A 340 -9.39 -22.32 -6.94
CA ILE A 340 -9.04 -21.15 -6.12
C ILE A 340 -10.17 -20.85 -5.16
N SER A 341 -9.88 -20.82 -3.85
CA SER A 341 -10.80 -20.26 -2.84
C SER A 341 -10.29 -18.91 -2.37
N ILE A 342 -11.17 -17.90 -2.39
CA ILE A 342 -10.84 -16.51 -2.07
C ILE A 342 -12.09 -15.74 -1.63
N GLU A 343 -11.93 -14.72 -0.79
CA GLU A 343 -12.99 -13.75 -0.53
C GLU A 343 -13.26 -12.87 -1.74
N THR A 344 -14.55 -12.63 -2.02
CA THR A 344 -15.03 -11.73 -3.06
C THR A 344 -15.93 -10.65 -2.42
N PRO A 345 -16.24 -9.56 -3.14
CA PRO A 345 -17.22 -8.58 -2.69
C PRO A 345 -18.60 -9.17 -2.35
N ARG A 346 -19.01 -10.24 -3.05
CA ARG A 346 -20.28 -10.95 -2.79
C ARG A 346 -20.22 -11.74 -1.47
N ALA A 347 -19.17 -12.53 -1.26
CA ALA A 347 -18.99 -13.28 -0.01
C ALA A 347 -18.84 -12.34 1.19
N LEU A 348 -18.10 -11.23 1.02
CA LEU A 348 -17.96 -10.19 2.03
C LEU A 348 -19.31 -9.54 2.37
N ALA A 349 -20.16 -9.24 1.39
CA ALA A 349 -21.48 -8.68 1.66
C ALA A 349 -22.33 -9.61 2.55
N ALA A 350 -22.31 -10.93 2.29
CA ALA A 350 -23.01 -11.90 3.13
C ALA A 350 -22.47 -11.91 4.58
N LYS A 351 -21.14 -11.81 4.75
CA LYS A 351 -20.51 -11.76 6.08
C LYS A 351 -20.77 -10.45 6.81
N LEU A 352 -20.80 -9.32 6.12
CA LEU A 352 -21.16 -8.03 6.72
C LEU A 352 -22.63 -8.01 7.15
N ALA A 353 -23.53 -8.57 6.34
CA ALA A 353 -24.93 -8.76 6.72
C ALA A 353 -25.05 -9.64 7.98
N TYR A 354 -24.29 -10.75 8.03
CA TYR A 354 -24.22 -11.61 9.21
C TYR A 354 -23.68 -10.88 10.46
N VAL A 355 -22.55 -10.17 10.35
CA VAL A 355 -21.98 -9.34 11.43
C VAL A 355 -23.00 -8.34 11.96
N ASN A 356 -23.77 -7.72 11.05
CA ASN A 356 -24.85 -6.80 11.42
C ASN A 356 -26.02 -7.49 12.11
N GLN A 357 -26.50 -8.62 11.57
CA GLN A 357 -27.62 -9.39 12.11
C GLN A 357 -27.34 -9.96 13.50
N ARG A 358 -26.10 -10.41 13.72
CA ARG A 358 -25.64 -11.00 14.98
C ARG A 358 -25.13 -9.97 16.00
N ASP A 359 -25.18 -8.67 15.66
CA ASP A 359 -24.70 -7.54 16.49
C ASP A 359 -23.25 -7.72 16.98
N LEU A 360 -22.40 -8.24 16.08
CA LEU A 360 -20.97 -8.44 16.34
C LEU A 360 -20.21 -7.11 16.33
N LEU A 361 -19.06 -7.05 17.01
CA LEU A 361 -18.24 -5.86 17.14
C LEU A 361 -17.75 -5.31 15.80
N GLY A 362 -17.51 -6.17 14.81
CA GLY A 362 -17.01 -5.75 13.52
C GLY A 362 -16.30 -6.84 12.75
N LEU A 363 -15.53 -6.43 11.75
CA LEU A 363 -14.85 -7.33 10.83
C LEU A 363 -13.41 -6.87 10.59
N GLY A 364 -12.50 -7.84 10.58
CA GLY A 364 -11.08 -7.67 10.36
C GLY A 364 -10.58 -8.30 9.07
N LEU A 365 -9.55 -7.73 8.47
CA LEU A 365 -8.93 -8.24 7.24
C LEU A 365 -7.51 -8.76 7.49
N TRP A 366 -7.29 -10.05 7.18
CA TRP A 366 -5.98 -10.71 7.20
C TRP A 366 -5.50 -11.00 5.77
N GLU A 367 -4.51 -10.29 5.22
CA GLU A 367 -3.88 -9.09 5.75
C GLU A 367 -4.02 -7.92 4.77
N ILE A 368 -3.80 -6.70 5.24
CA ILE A 368 -4.22 -5.50 4.53
C ILE A 368 -3.58 -5.33 3.15
N THR A 369 -2.36 -5.84 2.93
CA THR A 369 -1.64 -5.59 1.68
C THR A 369 -2.07 -6.51 0.53
N SER A 370 -2.62 -7.67 0.86
CA SER A 370 -3.20 -8.61 -0.08
C SER A 370 -4.58 -8.19 -0.60
N ASP A 371 -5.15 -7.09 -0.10
CA ASP A 371 -6.40 -6.53 -0.62
C ASP A 371 -6.25 -5.99 -2.06
N ALA A 372 -7.32 -6.06 -2.84
CA ALA A 372 -7.34 -5.68 -4.25
C ALA A 372 -7.34 -4.16 -4.42
N SER A 373 -6.72 -3.68 -5.51
CA SER A 373 -6.72 -2.25 -5.83
C SER A 373 -8.09 -1.77 -6.38
N ALA A 374 -8.73 -2.57 -7.24
CA ALA A 374 -10.01 -2.21 -7.88
C ALA A 374 -11.25 -2.64 -7.06
N ASN A 375 -11.23 -3.86 -6.51
CA ASN A 375 -12.34 -4.45 -5.75
C ASN A 375 -11.95 -4.60 -4.26
N SER A 376 -11.48 -3.51 -3.66
CA SER A 376 -11.01 -3.50 -2.27
C SER A 376 -12.09 -3.97 -1.30
N LEU A 377 -11.80 -5.08 -0.61
CA LEU A 377 -12.61 -5.60 0.48
C LEU A 377 -12.65 -4.60 1.63
N LEU A 378 -11.53 -3.94 1.92
CA LEU A 378 -11.46 -2.93 2.97
C LEU A 378 -12.38 -1.75 2.71
N ARG A 379 -12.41 -1.22 1.47
CA ARG A 379 -13.32 -0.14 1.08
C ARG A 379 -14.79 -0.54 1.28
N GLN A 380 -15.14 -1.78 0.98
CA GLN A 380 -16.50 -2.29 1.17
C GLN A 380 -16.84 -2.43 2.67
N ILE A 381 -15.92 -2.94 3.50
CA ILE A 381 -16.10 -3.01 4.95
C ILE A 381 -16.36 -1.62 5.53
N GLU A 382 -15.55 -0.63 5.14
CA GLU A 382 -15.70 0.74 5.60
C GLU A 382 -17.04 1.35 5.16
N ARG A 383 -17.48 1.14 3.92
CA ARG A 383 -18.77 1.66 3.43
C ARG A 383 -19.95 1.13 4.22
N GLU A 384 -19.92 -0.14 4.62
CA GLU A 384 -20.99 -0.74 5.41
C GLU A 384 -20.94 -0.34 6.88
N ILE A 385 -19.75 -0.23 7.48
CA ILE A 385 -19.59 0.08 8.91
C ILE A 385 -19.65 1.59 9.18
N HIS A 386 -19.02 2.41 8.33
CA HIS A 386 -18.89 3.86 8.44
C HIS A 386 -19.29 4.58 7.14
N PRO A 387 -20.58 4.53 6.72
CA PRO A 387 -21.01 5.05 5.42
C PRO A 387 -20.69 6.54 5.20
N ILE A 388 -20.79 7.36 6.25
CA ILE A 388 -20.48 8.80 6.18
C ILE A 388 -18.97 9.03 5.98
N ARG A 389 -18.11 8.29 6.71
CA ARG A 389 -16.65 8.37 6.60
C ARG A 389 -16.21 7.90 5.21
N ALA A 390 -16.78 6.80 4.73
CA ALA A 390 -16.50 6.29 3.40
C ALA A 390 -16.94 7.27 2.29
N LEU A 391 -18.11 7.92 2.44
CA LEU A 391 -18.55 8.96 1.51
C LEU A 391 -17.59 10.15 1.49
N GLN A 392 -17.11 10.60 2.65
CA GLN A 392 -16.11 11.66 2.74
C GLN A 392 -14.83 11.26 1.99
N HIS A 393 -14.29 10.07 2.24
CA HIS A 393 -13.10 9.58 1.54
C HIS A 393 -13.31 9.44 0.03
N ASP A 394 -14.48 8.97 -0.41
CA ASP A 394 -14.79 8.85 -1.84
C ASP A 394 -14.90 10.22 -2.51
N VAL A 395 -15.45 11.23 -1.81
CA VAL A 395 -15.50 12.63 -2.27
C VAL A 395 -14.09 13.23 -2.33
N ASP A 396 -13.26 13.02 -1.31
CA ASP A 396 -11.88 13.52 -1.26
C ASP A 396 -11.03 12.91 -2.38
N LEU A 397 -11.15 11.59 -2.60
CA LEU A 397 -10.47 10.90 -3.70
C LEU A 397 -10.93 11.42 -5.06
N TRP A 398 -12.23 11.63 -5.23
CA TRP A 398 -12.76 12.21 -6.46
C TRP A 398 -12.26 13.63 -6.68
N TRP A 399 -12.20 14.45 -5.62
CA TRP A 399 -11.68 15.82 -5.66
C TRP A 399 -10.17 15.89 -5.96
N GLN A 400 -9.41 14.83 -5.70
CA GLN A 400 -8.00 14.77 -6.08
C GLN A 400 -7.79 14.37 -7.54
N HIS A 401 -8.80 13.75 -8.18
CA HIS A 401 -8.69 13.16 -9.52
C HIS A 401 -9.73 13.70 -10.51
N HIS A 402 -10.50 14.76 -10.16
CA HIS A 402 -11.52 15.28 -11.06
C HIS A 402 -10.88 15.92 -12.30
N PRO A 403 -11.49 15.79 -13.48
CA PRO A 403 -11.03 16.49 -14.66
C PRO A 403 -11.10 18.01 -14.49
N ALA A 404 -10.12 18.75 -15.03
CA ALA A 404 -10.05 20.21 -14.91
C ALA A 404 -11.31 20.97 -15.37
N TRP A 405 -12.09 20.39 -16.31
CA TRP A 405 -13.34 21.00 -16.77
C TRP A 405 -14.41 21.09 -15.66
N VAL A 406 -14.35 20.24 -14.64
CA VAL A 406 -15.28 20.24 -13.51
C VAL A 406 -15.16 21.53 -12.70
N GLU A 407 -13.94 22.04 -12.51
CA GLU A 407 -13.72 23.31 -11.82
C GLU A 407 -14.30 24.49 -12.62
N LEU A 408 -14.14 24.46 -13.94
CA LEU A 408 -14.75 25.44 -14.84
C LEU A 408 -16.27 25.37 -14.80
N ALA A 409 -16.85 24.16 -14.78
CA ALA A 409 -18.29 23.95 -14.67
C ALA A 409 -18.85 24.42 -13.32
N LEU A 410 -18.17 24.11 -12.21
CA LEU A 410 -18.52 24.59 -10.88
C LEU A 410 -18.39 26.12 -10.77
N GLY A 411 -17.33 26.70 -11.33
CA GLY A 411 -17.15 28.14 -11.41
C GLY A 411 -18.24 28.82 -12.23
N ALA A 412 -18.61 28.25 -13.38
CA ALA A 412 -19.71 28.74 -14.20
C ALA A 412 -21.07 28.63 -13.48
N LEU A 413 -21.32 27.52 -12.77
CA LEU A 413 -22.53 27.35 -11.94
C LEU A 413 -22.59 28.40 -10.84
N LEU A 414 -21.47 28.65 -10.14
CA LEU A 414 -21.39 29.63 -9.07
C LEU A 414 -21.59 31.05 -9.60
N ALA A 415 -20.99 31.38 -10.76
CA ALA A 415 -21.22 32.64 -11.45
C ALA A 415 -22.68 32.81 -11.88
N LEU A 416 -23.32 31.74 -12.37
CA LEU A 416 -24.74 31.75 -12.74
C LEU A 416 -25.63 31.97 -11.50
N LEU A 417 -25.33 31.31 -10.38
CA LEU A 417 -26.05 31.51 -9.11
C LEU A 417 -25.86 32.93 -8.57
N LEU A 418 -24.65 33.50 -8.66
CA LEU A 418 -24.38 34.89 -8.30
C LEU A 418 -25.11 35.87 -9.22
N LEU A 419 -25.13 35.63 -10.53
CA LEU A 419 -25.88 36.44 -11.50
C LEU A 419 -27.39 36.36 -11.27
N LEU A 420 -27.93 35.19 -10.95
CA LEU A 420 -29.33 35.01 -10.56
C LEU A 420 -29.63 35.72 -9.23
N GLY A 421 -28.71 35.64 -8.26
CA GLY A 421 -28.78 36.37 -7.00
C GLY A 421 -28.83 37.89 -7.20
N VAL A 422 -27.84 38.44 -7.92
CA VAL A 422 -27.77 39.88 -8.26
C VAL A 422 -28.99 40.30 -9.09
N GLY A 423 -29.38 39.50 -10.08
CA GLY A 423 -30.56 39.73 -10.90
C GLY A 423 -31.83 39.81 -10.05
N SER A 424 -32.00 38.90 -9.09
CA SER A 424 -33.14 38.92 -8.17
C SER A 424 -33.17 40.16 -7.27
N VAL A 425 -32.00 40.63 -6.82
CA VAL A 425 -31.85 41.87 -6.04
C VAL A 425 -32.15 43.10 -6.90
N VAL A 426 -31.65 43.16 -8.13
CA VAL A 426 -31.91 44.27 -9.07
C VAL A 426 -33.37 44.32 -9.45
N VAL A 427 -34.00 43.17 -9.73
CA VAL A 427 -35.44 43.09 -10.01
C VAL A 427 -36.26 43.51 -8.80
N ALA A 428 -35.92 43.04 -7.60
CA ALA A 428 -36.58 43.47 -6.36
C ALA A 428 -36.41 44.97 -6.10
N HIS A 429 -35.23 45.52 -6.37
CA HIS A 429 -34.95 46.95 -6.23
C HIS A 429 -35.73 47.79 -7.25
N ARG A 430 -35.73 47.40 -8.52
CA ARG A 430 -36.52 48.06 -9.58
C ARG A 430 -38.02 47.99 -9.28
N ARG A 431 -38.51 46.85 -8.79
CA ARG A 431 -39.91 46.68 -8.41
C ARG A 431 -40.29 47.60 -7.25
N ARG A 432 -39.44 47.73 -6.22
CA ARG A 432 -39.64 48.70 -5.12
C ARG A 432 -39.60 50.15 -5.59
N GLN A 433 -38.67 50.50 -6.49
CA GLN A 433 -38.60 51.84 -7.08
C GLN A 433 -39.86 52.16 -7.90
N GLN A 434 -40.35 51.21 -8.70
CA GLN A 434 -41.60 51.35 -9.46
C GLN A 434 -42.80 51.49 -8.53
N GLU A 435 -42.89 50.68 -7.47
CA GLU A 435 -43.94 50.78 -6.45
C GLU A 435 -43.90 52.15 -5.76
N GLN A 436 -42.71 52.68 -5.42
CA GLN A 436 -42.55 54.01 -4.84
C GLN A 436 -42.98 55.14 -5.79
N LEU A 437 -42.59 55.06 -7.07
CA LEU A 437 -42.99 56.04 -8.09
C LEU A 437 -44.49 55.99 -8.37
N GLN A 438 -45.08 54.80 -8.43
CA GLN A 438 -46.54 54.63 -8.53
C GLN A 438 -47.25 55.22 -7.31
N TRP A 439 -46.72 55.00 -6.11
CA TRP A 439 -47.29 55.58 -4.89
C TRP A 439 -47.21 57.11 -4.87
N LEU A 440 -46.11 57.70 -5.33
CA LEU A 440 -45.94 59.15 -5.46
C LEU A 440 -46.91 59.74 -6.49
N ASN A 441 -47.06 59.09 -7.64
CA ASN A 441 -48.01 59.52 -8.67
C ASN A 441 -49.47 59.41 -8.18
N VAL A 442 -49.83 58.30 -7.54
CA VAL A 442 -51.18 58.12 -6.97
C VAL A 442 -51.45 59.18 -5.89
N ARG A 443 -50.45 59.53 -5.07
CA ARG A 443 -50.58 60.59 -4.07
C ARG A 443 -50.76 61.97 -4.70
N GLN A 444 -49.98 62.31 -5.73
CA GLN A 444 -50.15 63.58 -6.44
C GLN A 444 -51.52 63.69 -7.11
N VAL A 445 -51.99 62.62 -7.75
CA VAL A 445 -53.33 62.58 -8.37
C VAL A 445 -54.42 62.69 -7.30
N LYS A 446 -54.25 62.01 -6.16
CA LYS A 446 -55.18 62.11 -5.03
C LYS A 446 -55.25 63.54 -4.49
N ASP A 447 -54.11 64.17 -4.22
CA ASP A 447 -54.05 65.54 -3.71
C ASP A 447 -54.70 66.53 -4.71
N LEU A 448 -54.46 66.36 -6.01
CA LEU A 448 -55.11 67.14 -7.08
C LEU A 448 -56.64 66.93 -7.14
N VAL A 449 -57.11 65.70 -6.95
CA VAL A 449 -58.55 65.36 -6.96
C VAL A 449 -59.25 65.86 -5.69
N GLU A 450 -58.58 65.81 -4.53
CA GLU A 450 -59.12 66.33 -3.26
C GLU A 450 -59.16 67.86 -3.23
N ASP A 451 -58.23 68.55 -3.92
CA ASP A 451 -58.21 70.01 -4.02
C ASP A 451 -59.13 70.58 -5.12
N LEU A 452 -59.52 69.75 -6.11
CA LEU A 452 -60.37 70.14 -7.23
C LEU A 452 -61.70 70.81 -6.85
N PRO A 453 -62.47 70.31 -5.85
CA PRO A 453 -63.73 70.91 -5.42
C PRO A 453 -63.55 72.32 -4.85
N VAL A 454 -62.45 72.54 -4.12
CA VAL A 454 -62.12 73.85 -3.53
C VAL A 454 -61.75 74.84 -4.64
N GLN A 455 -60.95 74.41 -5.61
CA GLN A 455 -60.58 75.22 -6.76
C GLN A 455 -61.79 75.56 -7.66
N LEU A 456 -62.66 74.58 -7.94
CA LEU A 456 -63.90 74.78 -8.69
C LEU A 456 -64.87 75.74 -7.98
N ALA A 457 -64.99 75.65 -6.66
CA ALA A 457 -65.81 76.58 -5.86
C ALA A 457 -65.26 78.01 -5.92
N GLN A 458 -63.94 78.19 -5.82
CA GLN A 458 -63.29 79.49 -5.96
C GLN A 458 -63.46 80.09 -7.37
N LEU A 459 -63.39 79.27 -8.41
CA LEU A 459 -63.62 79.72 -9.80
C LEU A 459 -65.06 80.09 -10.08
N MET A 460 -66.03 79.36 -9.50
CA MET A 460 -67.45 79.70 -9.61
C MET A 460 -67.76 81.07 -8.98
N HIS A 461 -67.09 81.41 -7.87
CA HIS A 461 -67.14 82.75 -7.29
C HIS A 461 -66.47 83.82 -8.18
N LEU A 462 -65.30 83.51 -8.78
CA LEU A 462 -64.60 84.43 -9.69
C LEU A 462 -65.39 84.72 -10.98
N LYS A 463 -66.15 83.75 -11.51
CA LYS A 463 -67.01 83.92 -12.69
C LYS A 463 -68.04 85.04 -12.52
N GLN A 464 -68.53 85.25 -11.29
CA GLN A 464 -69.51 86.29 -10.98
C GLN A 464 -68.86 87.66 -10.70
N ALA A 465 -67.59 87.70 -10.29
CA ALA A 465 -66.92 88.93 -9.85
C ALA A 465 -65.97 89.55 -10.90
N ALA A 466 -65.32 88.75 -11.75
CA ALA A 466 -64.32 89.23 -12.72
C ALA A 466 -64.18 88.28 -13.94
N PRO A 467 -65.03 88.43 -14.99
CA PRO A 467 -65.13 87.48 -16.11
C PRO A 467 -63.84 87.32 -16.93
N ALA A 468 -63.06 88.39 -17.10
CA ALA A 468 -61.83 88.35 -17.89
C ALA A 468 -60.69 87.53 -17.23
N VAL A 469 -60.69 87.44 -15.90
CA VAL A 469 -59.72 86.62 -15.14
C VAL A 469 -60.18 85.16 -15.03
N PHE A 470 -61.50 84.93 -15.15
CA PHE A 470 -62.08 83.59 -15.19
C PHE A 470 -61.62 82.81 -16.42
N ASP A 471 -61.66 83.42 -17.62
CA ASP A 471 -61.28 82.72 -18.86
C ASP A 471 -59.81 82.27 -18.85
N THR A 472 -58.91 83.05 -18.24
CA THR A 472 -57.50 82.69 -18.09
C THR A 472 -57.31 81.52 -17.11
N ARG A 473 -57.91 81.59 -15.92
CA ARG A 473 -57.81 80.50 -14.93
C ARG A 473 -58.57 79.23 -15.33
N TRP A 474 -59.64 79.35 -16.11
CA TRP A 474 -60.38 78.22 -16.66
C TRP A 474 -59.54 77.48 -17.71
N HIS A 475 -58.78 78.21 -18.54
CA HIS A 475 -57.83 77.63 -19.48
C HIS A 475 -56.71 76.85 -18.75
N ASP A 476 -56.14 77.42 -17.69
CA ASP A 476 -55.09 76.76 -16.88
C ASP A 476 -55.59 75.44 -16.25
N LEU A 477 -56.84 75.40 -15.79
CA LEU A 477 -57.47 74.19 -15.22
C LEU A 477 -57.78 73.14 -16.27
N HIS A 478 -58.18 73.57 -17.47
CA HIS A 478 -58.41 72.64 -18.58
C HIS A 478 -57.09 72.00 -19.04
N GLU A 479 -56.02 72.79 -19.11
CA GLU A 479 -54.67 72.30 -19.42
C GLU A 479 -54.11 71.38 -18.31
N ALA A 480 -54.46 71.62 -17.04
CA ALA A 480 -54.17 70.70 -15.94
C ALA A 480 -54.95 69.38 -16.05
N SER A 481 -56.22 69.42 -16.45
CA SER A 481 -57.05 68.23 -16.72
C SER A 481 -56.48 67.37 -17.86
N ASP A 482 -56.03 68.00 -18.95
CA ASP A 482 -55.44 67.29 -20.09
C ASP A 482 -54.11 66.63 -19.73
N ARG A 483 -53.31 67.25 -18.85
CA ARG A 483 -52.09 66.64 -18.29
C ARG A 483 -52.39 65.39 -17.45
N ILE A 484 -53.47 65.40 -16.67
CA ILE A 484 -53.91 64.23 -15.87
C ILE A 484 -54.40 63.10 -16.79
N ALA A 485 -55.16 63.43 -17.84
CA ALA A 485 -55.65 62.47 -18.83
C ALA A 485 -54.49 61.79 -19.60
N TRP A 486 -53.45 62.56 -19.95
CA TRP A 486 -52.24 62.03 -20.57
C TRP A 486 -51.47 61.07 -19.65
N GLN A 487 -51.31 61.42 -18.37
CA GLN A 487 -50.62 60.56 -17.38
C GLN A 487 -51.33 59.21 -17.16
N PHE A 488 -52.65 59.16 -17.23
CA PHE A 488 -53.42 57.91 -17.17
C PHE A 488 -53.17 56.99 -18.36
N ASN A 489 -52.93 57.55 -19.55
CA ASN A 489 -52.75 56.79 -20.79
C ASN A 489 -51.35 56.15 -20.90
N VAL A 490 -50.35 56.72 -20.20
CA VAL A 490 -48.95 56.23 -20.17
C VAL A 490 -48.77 54.97 -19.31
N LEU A 491 -49.74 54.62 -18.46
CA LEU A 491 -49.65 53.50 -17.50
C LEU A 491 -50.00 52.11 -18.08
N GLN A 492 -50.24 51.95 -19.39
CA GLN A 492 -50.49 50.64 -20.01
C GLN A 492 -49.25 50.03 -20.70
N PRO A 493 -48.86 48.76 -20.41
CA PRO A 493 -47.64 48.16 -20.94
C PRO A 493 -47.81 47.50 -22.33
N ARG A 494 -46.83 47.67 -23.24
CA ARG A 494 -46.72 46.98 -24.55
C ARG A 494 -45.50 46.04 -24.61
N ALA A 495 -45.63 44.92 -25.34
CA ALA A 495 -44.68 43.80 -25.47
C ALA A 495 -43.66 43.96 -26.63
N VAL A 496 -42.53 43.23 -26.55
CA VAL A 496 -41.36 43.27 -27.44
C VAL A 496 -41.19 41.93 -28.20
N GLU A 497 -40.80 41.95 -29.48
CA GLU A 497 -40.48 40.77 -30.32
C GLU A 497 -38.96 40.53 -30.52
N LEU A 498 -38.56 39.27 -30.71
CA LEU A 498 -37.19 38.77 -30.93
C LEU A 498 -37.02 38.17 -32.35
N ARG A 499 -35.80 38.22 -32.93
CA ARG A 499 -35.41 37.60 -34.22
C ARG A 499 -34.27 36.56 -34.06
N VAL A 500 -34.28 35.55 -34.94
CA VAL A 500 -33.37 34.36 -34.98
C VAL A 500 -32.49 34.38 -36.26
N VAL A 501 -31.29 33.77 -36.22
CA VAL A 501 -30.33 33.58 -37.35
C VAL A 501 -29.77 32.14 -37.35
N GLU A 502 -29.52 31.54 -38.53
CA GLU A 502 -28.99 30.16 -38.76
C GLU A 502 -27.56 30.11 -39.40
N PRO A 503 -26.82 28.96 -39.36
CA PRO A 503 -25.46 28.80 -39.93
C PRO A 503 -25.30 27.73 -41.08
N PRO A 504 -24.13 27.64 -41.79
CA PRO A 504 -23.89 26.67 -42.89
C PRO A 504 -22.83 25.55 -42.60
N ALA A 505 -22.61 24.64 -43.58
CA ALA A 505 -22.17 23.23 -43.45
C ALA A 505 -20.82 22.76 -44.09
N SER A 506 -20.30 21.63 -43.55
CA SER A 506 -19.56 20.44 -44.10
C SER A 506 -18.11 20.46 -44.68
N PHE A 507 -17.32 19.40 -44.36
CA PHE A 507 -16.04 18.95 -44.98
C PHE A 507 -15.88 17.40 -44.93
N SER A 508 -15.11 16.80 -45.86
CA SER A 508 -14.84 15.35 -46.02
C SER A 508 -13.35 15.02 -46.29
N ALA A 509 -12.87 13.79 -46.01
CA ALA A 509 -11.48 13.32 -46.17
C ALA A 509 -11.35 11.93 -46.88
N PRO A 510 -10.18 11.55 -47.48
CA PRO A 510 -9.96 10.24 -48.12
C PRO A 510 -8.92 9.31 -47.42
N ALA A 511 -8.84 8.04 -47.87
CA ALA A 511 -8.09 6.90 -47.32
C ALA A 511 -6.95 6.39 -48.23
N ASP A 512 -6.00 5.61 -47.69
CA ASP A 512 -4.85 5.00 -48.40
C ASP A 512 -4.61 3.53 -47.98
N PRO A 513 -4.34 2.57 -48.90
CA PRO A 513 -4.00 1.19 -48.58
C PRO A 513 -2.66 0.70 -49.19
N GLN A 514 -1.85 -0.07 -48.43
CA GLN A 514 -1.06 -1.20 -48.94
C GLN A 514 -0.34 -1.99 -47.83
N LEU A 515 -0.45 -3.32 -47.87
CA LEU A 515 0.19 -4.29 -46.98
C LEU A 515 0.63 -5.49 -47.82
N ALA A 516 1.91 -5.90 -47.75
CA ALA A 516 2.44 -7.06 -48.47
C ALA A 516 3.21 -8.01 -47.51
N ALA A 517 3.10 -9.31 -47.78
CA ALA A 517 3.46 -10.45 -46.93
C ALA A 517 4.94 -10.93 -47.08
N PRO A 518 5.47 -11.79 -46.17
CA PRO A 518 6.91 -12.00 -45.94
C PRO A 518 7.50 -13.21 -46.70
N ARG A 519 8.83 -13.21 -46.88
CA ARG A 519 9.64 -14.35 -47.40
C ARG A 519 10.57 -14.91 -46.32
N VAL A 520 10.85 -16.21 -46.42
CA VAL A 520 11.58 -17.09 -45.49
C VAL A 520 13.07 -17.21 -45.87
N SER A 521 13.98 -17.29 -44.90
CA SER A 521 15.43 -17.48 -45.11
C SER A 521 16.05 -18.80 -44.61
N PRO A 522 17.27 -19.17 -45.08
CA PRO A 522 17.93 -20.46 -44.81
C PRO A 522 18.92 -20.45 -43.61
N ALA A 523 19.38 -21.66 -43.22
CA ALA A 523 20.02 -22.03 -41.95
C ALA A 523 21.50 -21.58 -41.72
N PRO A 524 21.98 -21.47 -40.45
CA PRO A 524 23.20 -20.74 -40.07
C PRO A 524 24.54 -21.51 -40.04
N ASP A 525 25.64 -20.76 -40.19
CA ASP A 525 27.07 -21.15 -40.22
C ASP A 525 27.64 -21.48 -38.82
N ILE A 526 28.29 -22.65 -38.69
CA ILE A 526 28.78 -23.27 -37.44
C ILE A 526 29.95 -22.47 -36.81
N SER A 527 30.75 -21.76 -37.60
CA SER A 527 31.92 -21.00 -37.13
C SER A 527 31.52 -19.88 -36.15
N ARG A 528 30.38 -19.25 -36.41
CA ARG A 528 29.82 -18.18 -35.58
C ARG A 528 29.25 -18.67 -34.27
N VAL A 529 28.71 -19.89 -34.24
CA VAL A 529 28.19 -20.51 -33.01
C VAL A 529 29.31 -20.70 -31.98
N VAL A 530 30.51 -21.05 -32.44
CA VAL A 530 31.68 -21.23 -31.57
C VAL A 530 32.20 -19.87 -31.06
N ALA A 531 32.33 -18.88 -31.94
CA ALA A 531 32.75 -17.52 -31.56
C ALA A 531 31.78 -16.90 -30.53
N PHE A 532 30.48 -17.11 -30.75
CA PHE A 532 29.42 -16.67 -29.86
C PHE A 532 29.50 -17.32 -28.47
N SER A 533 29.72 -18.64 -28.41
CA SER A 533 29.86 -19.33 -27.11
C SER A 533 31.02 -18.78 -26.28
N GLN A 534 32.15 -18.44 -26.92
CA GLN A 534 33.31 -17.86 -26.24
C GLN A 534 33.04 -16.42 -25.78
N PHE A 535 32.29 -15.66 -26.57
CA PHE A 535 31.84 -14.32 -26.20
C PHE A 535 30.91 -14.36 -24.98
N SER A 536 29.88 -15.22 -24.99
CA SER A 536 28.96 -15.36 -23.87
C SER A 536 29.69 -15.70 -22.56
N GLN A 537 30.74 -16.53 -22.62
CA GLN A 537 31.55 -16.87 -21.46
C GLN A 537 32.33 -15.65 -20.92
N ARG A 538 33.00 -14.88 -21.80
CA ARG A 538 33.75 -13.67 -21.40
C ARG A 538 32.83 -12.57 -20.86
N LEU A 539 31.63 -12.46 -21.43
CA LEU A 539 30.63 -11.50 -20.98
C LEU A 539 30.13 -11.84 -19.56
N ALA A 540 29.93 -13.13 -19.26
CA ALA A 540 29.53 -13.61 -17.94
C ALA A 540 30.59 -13.38 -16.84
N GLU A 541 31.86 -13.18 -17.21
CA GLU A 541 32.96 -12.89 -16.26
C GLU A 541 33.01 -11.42 -15.83
N GLN A 542 32.33 -10.52 -16.55
CA GLN A 542 32.39 -9.09 -16.27
C GLN A 542 31.42 -8.67 -15.16
N ARG A 543 31.85 -7.72 -14.33
CA ARG A 543 31.09 -7.23 -13.16
C ARG A 543 30.65 -5.76 -13.26
N SER A 544 31.00 -5.06 -14.34
CA SER A 544 30.60 -3.68 -14.59
C SER A 544 30.02 -3.51 -15.99
N LEU A 545 29.06 -2.58 -16.12
CA LEU A 545 28.39 -2.28 -17.39
C LEU A 545 29.36 -1.76 -18.44
N GLU A 546 30.25 -0.84 -18.05
CA GLU A 546 31.29 -0.29 -18.92
C GLU A 546 32.19 -1.39 -19.52
N LYS A 547 32.62 -2.35 -18.69
CA LYS A 547 33.52 -3.42 -19.14
C LYS A 547 32.79 -4.45 -20.01
N MET A 548 31.50 -4.71 -19.75
CA MET A 548 30.68 -5.52 -20.65
C MET A 548 30.47 -4.86 -22.00
N LEU A 549 30.21 -3.54 -22.03
CA LEU A 549 30.08 -2.78 -23.27
C LEU A 549 31.39 -2.80 -24.06
N GLU A 550 32.53 -2.61 -23.39
CA GLU A 550 33.85 -2.71 -24.01
C GLU A 550 34.11 -4.09 -24.62
N VAL A 551 33.85 -5.17 -23.87
CA VAL A 551 34.00 -6.56 -24.36
C VAL A 551 33.06 -6.85 -25.54
N THR A 552 31.84 -6.30 -25.51
CA THR A 552 30.87 -6.44 -26.60
C THR A 552 31.31 -5.68 -27.84
N MET A 553 31.77 -4.44 -27.69
CA MET A 553 32.28 -3.63 -28.80
C MET A 553 33.51 -4.28 -29.43
N GLN A 554 34.44 -4.80 -28.62
CA GLN A 554 35.58 -5.55 -29.13
C GLN A 554 35.16 -6.83 -29.87
N PHE A 555 34.17 -7.57 -29.37
CA PHE A 555 33.66 -8.75 -30.06
C PHE A 555 33.04 -8.41 -31.41
N LEU A 556 32.20 -7.38 -31.46
CA LEU A 556 31.53 -6.92 -32.69
C LEU A 556 32.53 -6.34 -33.70
N ALA A 557 33.49 -5.53 -33.26
CA ALA A 557 34.50 -4.93 -34.13
C ALA A 557 35.47 -5.95 -34.75
N ASN A 558 35.60 -7.14 -34.16
CA ASN A 558 36.42 -8.22 -34.69
C ASN A 558 35.68 -9.09 -35.71
N ASP A 559 34.39 -8.87 -35.96
CA ASP A 559 33.64 -9.58 -37.00
C ASP A 559 33.95 -8.98 -38.38
N PRO A 560 34.36 -9.79 -39.39
CA PRO A 560 34.76 -9.28 -40.70
C PRO A 560 33.64 -8.54 -41.45
N LEU A 561 32.36 -8.75 -41.10
CA LEU A 561 31.25 -8.01 -41.70
C LEU A 561 31.08 -6.60 -41.12
N VAL A 562 31.60 -6.33 -39.92
CA VAL A 562 31.40 -5.06 -39.22
C VAL A 562 32.45 -4.04 -39.63
N HIS A 563 31.98 -2.90 -40.13
CA HIS A 563 32.79 -1.75 -40.52
C HIS A 563 33.12 -0.86 -39.33
N ALA A 564 32.11 -0.54 -38.51
CA ALA A 564 32.26 0.32 -37.34
C ALA A 564 31.21 0.00 -36.29
N THR A 565 31.58 0.17 -35.02
CA THR A 565 30.66 0.13 -33.87
C THR A 565 30.76 1.45 -33.11
N GLU A 566 29.66 2.17 -32.99
CA GLU A 566 29.58 3.43 -32.27
C GLU A 566 28.62 3.31 -31.09
N LEU A 567 29.01 3.87 -29.94
CA LEU A 567 28.16 3.97 -28.75
C LEU A 567 27.86 5.45 -28.50
N LEU A 568 26.59 5.82 -28.55
CA LEU A 568 26.13 7.20 -28.34
C LEU A 568 25.39 7.28 -27.02
N GLN A 569 25.63 8.31 -26.20
CA GLN A 569 24.86 8.54 -24.98
C GLN A 569 23.61 9.37 -25.31
N LEU A 570 22.42 8.93 -24.87
CA LEU A 570 21.11 9.45 -25.32
C LEU A 570 20.76 10.84 -24.74
N ASP A 571 21.48 11.33 -23.73
CA ASP A 571 21.21 12.61 -23.05
C ASP A 571 22.06 13.81 -23.54
N GLU A 572 22.98 13.65 -24.49
CA GLU A 572 23.70 14.77 -25.13
C GLU A 572 23.16 15.05 -26.53
N GLN A 573 21.91 15.53 -26.62
CA GLN A 573 21.55 16.44 -27.71
C GLN A 573 21.86 17.87 -27.28
N LEU A 574 23.12 18.29 -27.47
CA LEU A 574 23.51 19.66 -27.82
C LEU A 574 25.01 19.68 -28.16
N SER A 575 25.31 20.13 -29.38
CA SER A 575 26.64 20.48 -29.92
C SER A 575 27.62 19.35 -30.28
N ALA A 576 27.50 18.84 -31.51
CA ALA A 576 28.66 18.58 -32.37
C ALA A 576 28.20 18.49 -33.83
N SER A 577 28.08 19.66 -34.45
CA SER A 577 28.22 19.79 -35.90
C SER A 577 29.69 19.55 -36.25
N GLU A 578 30.09 18.30 -36.48
CA GLU A 578 31.27 18.02 -37.30
C GLU A 578 30.95 16.94 -38.33
N SER A 579 30.90 17.41 -39.56
CA SER A 579 30.90 16.65 -40.79
C SER A 579 32.13 15.74 -40.86
N HIS A 580 31.94 14.44 -40.68
CA HIS A 580 32.73 13.44 -41.40
C HIS A 580 31.84 12.81 -42.47
N SER A 581 31.98 13.33 -43.69
CA SER A 581 31.45 12.72 -44.89
C SER A 581 32.04 11.31 -45.05
N ALA A 582 31.20 10.28 -44.94
CA ALA A 582 31.55 8.96 -45.45
C ALA A 582 31.78 9.07 -46.98
N PRO A 583 32.79 8.40 -47.56
CA PRO A 583 32.99 8.37 -49.01
C PRO A 583 31.80 7.74 -49.74
N PRO A 584 31.56 8.05 -51.03
CA PRO A 584 30.24 7.84 -51.67
C PRO A 584 29.85 6.40 -52.04
N ASP A 585 30.60 5.36 -51.65
CA ASP A 585 30.55 4.06 -52.33
C ASP A 585 30.22 2.82 -51.46
N TYR A 586 29.44 2.94 -50.38
CA TYR A 586 29.02 1.75 -49.60
C TYR A 586 27.52 1.69 -49.29
N PRO A 587 26.83 0.56 -49.55
CA PRO A 587 25.47 0.34 -49.08
C PRO A 587 25.51 -0.05 -47.60
N ALA A 588 25.71 0.92 -46.71
CA ALA A 588 25.82 0.67 -45.28
C ALA A 588 24.43 0.38 -44.69
N GLN A 589 24.07 -0.89 -44.60
CA GLN A 589 22.99 -1.31 -43.71
C GLN A 589 23.45 -1.08 -42.27
N GLN A 590 22.59 -0.52 -41.43
CA GLN A 590 22.89 -0.23 -40.01
C GLN A 590 21.94 -1.02 -39.11
N LEU A 591 22.47 -1.57 -38.03
CA LEU A 591 21.69 -2.12 -36.92
C LEU A 591 21.88 -1.23 -35.71
N ASN A 592 20.77 -0.70 -35.20
CA ASN A 592 20.74 0.16 -34.03
C ASN A 592 20.01 -0.59 -32.91
N THR A 593 20.56 -0.57 -31.71
CA THR A 593 19.84 -1.01 -30.52
C THR A 593 19.95 0.06 -29.43
N GLU A 594 18.84 0.31 -28.77
CA GLU A 594 18.79 1.21 -27.64
C GLU A 594 19.07 0.43 -26.35
N LEU A 595 19.95 0.99 -25.54
CA LEU A 595 20.41 0.48 -24.26
C LEU A 595 20.17 1.57 -23.19
N ASP A 596 18.90 1.92 -23.00
CA ASP A 596 18.36 2.94 -22.06
C ASP A 596 19.04 4.31 -22.21
N ASP A 597 20.24 4.49 -21.67
CA ASP A 597 21.04 5.73 -21.70
C ASP A 597 22.04 5.76 -22.86
N TYR A 598 22.21 4.65 -23.59
CA TYR A 598 23.12 4.54 -24.73
C TYR A 598 22.44 3.97 -25.97
N GLN A 599 22.85 4.37 -27.17
CA GLN A 599 22.49 3.75 -28.44
C GLN A 599 23.74 3.11 -29.04
N LEU A 600 23.70 1.81 -29.25
CA LEU A 600 24.75 1.09 -29.96
C LEU A 600 24.40 1.00 -31.44
N LYS A 601 25.26 1.55 -32.29
CA LYS A 601 25.15 1.51 -33.75
C LYS A 601 26.21 0.59 -34.32
N ILE A 602 25.80 -0.35 -35.16
CA ILE A 602 26.70 -1.26 -35.89
C ILE A 602 26.54 -1.00 -37.38
N GLN A 603 27.63 -0.64 -38.04
CA GLN A 603 27.71 -0.42 -39.48
C GLN A 603 28.44 -1.60 -40.13
N PHE A 604 27.97 -2.05 -41.29
CA PHE A 604 28.52 -3.22 -41.99
C PHE A 604 29.14 -2.85 -43.33
N HIS A 605 30.16 -3.62 -43.76
CA HIS A 605 30.86 -3.44 -45.02
C HIS A 605 29.99 -3.76 -46.26
N SER A 606 28.94 -4.55 -46.09
CA SER A 606 28.04 -5.02 -47.15
C SER A 606 26.62 -5.28 -46.61
N GLN A 607 25.66 -5.53 -47.49
CA GLN A 607 24.31 -5.90 -47.05
C GLN A 607 24.31 -7.25 -46.34
N LEU A 608 23.66 -7.31 -45.19
CA LEU A 608 23.55 -8.52 -44.39
C LEU A 608 22.55 -9.49 -45.01
N THR A 609 22.89 -10.78 -45.03
CA THR A 609 21.88 -11.81 -45.24
C THR A 609 20.96 -11.90 -44.03
N GLU A 610 19.77 -12.49 -44.17
CA GLU A 610 18.82 -12.63 -43.06
C GLU A 610 19.38 -13.50 -41.92
N ALA A 611 20.23 -14.47 -42.25
CA ALA A 611 20.96 -15.28 -41.28
C ALA A 611 22.00 -14.45 -40.51
N ASP A 612 22.72 -13.55 -41.19
CA ASP A 612 23.67 -12.64 -40.53
C ASP A 612 22.94 -11.65 -39.63
N ARG A 613 21.82 -11.10 -40.09
CA ARG A 613 20.99 -10.20 -39.29
C ARG A 613 20.46 -10.88 -38.03
N SER A 614 19.97 -12.11 -38.14
CA SER A 614 19.47 -12.89 -37.00
C SER A 614 20.58 -13.22 -36.01
N TYR A 615 21.79 -13.48 -36.50
CA TYR A 615 22.97 -13.69 -35.67
C TYR A 615 23.32 -12.43 -34.85
N PHE A 616 23.45 -11.27 -35.50
CA PHE A 616 23.75 -10.03 -34.78
C PHE A 616 22.62 -9.62 -33.82
N GLN A 617 21.35 -9.86 -34.18
CA GLN A 617 20.22 -9.65 -33.26
C GLN A 617 20.29 -10.57 -32.03
N SER A 618 20.68 -11.84 -32.18
CA SER A 618 20.87 -12.76 -31.05
C SER A 618 21.99 -12.30 -30.10
N VAL A 619 23.07 -11.71 -30.64
CA VAL A 619 24.15 -11.08 -29.86
C VAL A 619 23.63 -9.89 -29.05
N LEU A 620 22.84 -9.01 -29.67
CA LEU A 620 22.22 -7.86 -29.01
C LEU A 620 21.20 -8.30 -27.93
N ASP A 621 20.40 -9.33 -28.21
CA ASP A 621 19.46 -9.89 -27.25
C ASP A 621 20.14 -10.51 -26.01
N GLN A 622 21.31 -11.14 -26.20
CA GLN A 622 22.10 -11.64 -25.07
C GLN A 622 22.64 -10.50 -24.20
N LEU A 623 23.12 -9.42 -24.83
CA LEU A 623 23.52 -8.21 -24.11
C LEU A 623 22.34 -7.66 -23.29
N HIS A 624 21.14 -7.57 -23.89
CA HIS A 624 19.93 -7.17 -23.18
C HIS A 624 19.60 -8.09 -22.01
N ARG A 625 19.72 -9.41 -22.14
CA ARG A 625 19.45 -10.38 -21.06
C ARG A 625 20.45 -10.31 -19.91
N VAL A 626 21.74 -10.18 -20.19
CA VAL A 626 22.79 -10.03 -19.16
C VAL A 626 22.65 -8.69 -18.44
N ARG A 627 22.39 -7.61 -19.20
CA ARG A 627 22.07 -6.30 -18.63
C ARG A 627 20.80 -6.36 -17.78
N HIS A 628 19.71 -6.96 -18.27
CA HIS A 628 18.48 -7.12 -17.50
C HIS A 628 18.75 -7.89 -16.20
N SER A 629 19.59 -8.92 -16.21
CA SER A 629 19.97 -9.64 -14.99
C SER A 629 20.75 -8.76 -14.00
N LEU A 630 21.61 -7.86 -14.48
CA LEU A 630 22.33 -6.89 -13.65
C LEU A 630 21.45 -5.70 -13.22
N TYR A 631 20.49 -5.32 -14.04
CA TYR A 631 19.48 -4.31 -13.74
C TYR A 631 18.50 -4.84 -12.68
N GLU A 632 18.10 -6.10 -12.77
CA GLU A 632 17.31 -6.81 -11.75
C GLU A 632 18.09 -6.98 -10.43
N LEU A 633 19.42 -7.09 -10.47
CA LEU A 633 20.27 -6.98 -9.28
C LEU A 633 20.25 -5.55 -8.69
N GLY A 634 20.14 -4.52 -9.53
CA GLY A 634 19.90 -3.13 -9.12
C GLY A 634 18.49 -2.89 -8.55
N ARG A 635 17.49 -3.69 -8.94
CA ARG A 635 16.11 -3.68 -8.40
C ARG A 635 15.94 -4.45 -7.09
N GLN A 636 17.04 -4.89 -6.46
CA GLN A 636 17.04 -5.38 -5.08
C GLN A 636 17.49 -4.25 -4.13
N PRO A 637 16.62 -3.26 -3.81
CA PRO A 637 16.96 -2.14 -2.93
C PRO A 637 17.40 -2.61 -1.55
N GLN A 638 16.95 -3.79 -1.11
CA GLN A 638 17.43 -4.40 0.13
C GLN A 638 18.91 -4.78 0.05
N LEU A 639 19.35 -5.47 -1.02
CA LEU A 639 20.75 -5.81 -1.24
C LEU A 639 21.61 -4.53 -1.30
N LEU A 640 21.19 -3.54 -2.08
CA LEU A 640 21.89 -2.26 -2.19
C LEU A 640 21.96 -1.52 -0.86
N SER A 641 20.87 -1.50 -0.09
CA SER A 641 20.84 -0.85 1.23
C SER A 641 21.77 -1.55 2.23
N GLU A 642 21.83 -2.88 2.23
CA GLU A 642 22.69 -3.64 3.13
C GLU A 642 24.17 -3.52 2.74
N LEU A 643 24.48 -3.52 1.44
CA LEU A 643 25.82 -3.23 0.94
C LEU A 643 26.22 -1.79 1.25
N TYR A 644 25.30 -0.83 1.11
CA TYR A 644 25.53 0.56 1.48
C TYR A 644 25.77 0.71 2.98
N GLU A 645 25.05 0.00 3.85
CA GLU A 645 25.25 0.04 5.30
C GLU A 645 26.67 -0.45 5.68
N ILE A 646 27.23 -1.44 4.97
CA ILE A 646 28.64 -1.85 5.14
C ILE A 646 29.58 -0.79 4.54
N ALA A 647 29.35 -0.37 3.31
CA ALA A 647 30.24 0.52 2.55
C ALA A 647 30.34 1.92 3.18
N SER A 648 29.23 2.48 3.66
CA SER A 648 29.17 3.78 4.34
C SER A 648 29.97 3.80 5.65
N ARG A 649 30.28 2.62 6.22
CA ARG A 649 31.07 2.46 7.45
C ARG A 649 32.47 1.94 7.20
N ARG A 650 32.97 2.01 5.96
CA ARG A 650 34.28 1.47 5.54
C ARG A 650 35.40 1.70 6.58
N ASP A 651 35.52 2.93 7.07
CA ASP A 651 36.61 3.34 7.97
C ASP A 651 36.35 3.07 9.44
N LYS A 652 35.09 2.85 9.83
CA LYS A 652 34.65 2.60 11.21
C LYS A 652 34.37 1.13 11.50
N LEU A 653 34.23 0.33 10.44
CA LEU A 653 33.92 -1.09 10.49
C LEU A 653 35.05 -1.85 11.17
N GLN A 654 34.72 -2.61 12.20
CA GLN A 654 35.65 -3.49 12.90
C GLN A 654 35.55 -4.89 12.31
N PHE A 655 34.40 -5.54 12.45
CA PHE A 655 34.17 -6.87 11.90
C PHE A 655 32.68 -7.11 11.67
N ILE A 656 32.39 -8.16 10.89
CA ILE A 656 31.05 -8.68 10.67
C ILE A 656 31.05 -10.15 11.12
N ARG A 657 30.13 -10.51 12.01
CA ARG A 657 30.00 -11.88 12.52
C ARG A 657 28.66 -12.50 12.15
N ALA A 658 28.66 -13.80 11.86
CA ALA A 658 27.43 -14.55 11.65
C ALA A 658 26.75 -14.81 13.01
N GLU A 659 25.49 -14.40 13.14
CA GLU A 659 24.73 -14.52 14.39
C GLU A 659 23.24 -14.77 14.09
N LYS A 660 22.69 -15.86 14.66
CA LYS A 660 21.26 -16.23 14.59
C LYS A 660 20.61 -16.15 13.20
N GLY A 661 21.36 -16.49 12.15
CA GLY A 661 20.85 -16.48 10.76
C GLY A 661 21.10 -15.17 10.00
N TYR A 662 21.61 -14.14 10.66
CA TYR A 662 21.96 -12.83 10.11
C TYR A 662 23.47 -12.58 10.20
N SER A 663 23.92 -11.44 9.68
CA SER A 663 25.28 -10.95 9.85
C SER A 663 25.27 -9.66 10.66
N ALA A 664 25.91 -9.68 11.82
CA ALA A 664 26.04 -8.54 12.73
C ALA A 664 27.27 -7.71 12.34
N ILE A 665 27.03 -6.49 11.89
CA ILE A 665 28.01 -5.43 11.63
C ILE A 665 28.39 -4.78 12.96
N VAL A 666 29.68 -4.85 13.30
CA VAL A 666 30.25 -4.18 14.47
C VAL A 666 31.17 -3.06 13.98
N ALA A 667 30.87 -1.83 14.38
CA ALA A 667 31.57 -0.62 13.97
C ALA A 667 31.68 0.36 15.14
N GLN A 668 32.68 1.26 15.10
CA GLN A 668 32.99 2.20 16.19
C GLN A 668 31.86 3.20 16.49
N ASP A 669 31.04 3.55 15.49
CA ASP A 669 29.90 4.46 15.62
C ASP A 669 28.63 3.80 16.18
N LEU A 670 28.64 2.47 16.31
CA LEU A 670 27.48 1.70 16.75
C LEU A 670 27.59 1.37 18.24
N ARG A 671 26.57 1.75 19.02
CA ARG A 671 26.45 1.32 20.44
C ARG A 671 26.11 -0.16 20.59
N ALA A 672 25.53 -0.77 19.55
CA ALA A 672 25.17 -2.18 19.46
C ALA A 672 25.28 -2.66 18.00
N PRO A 673 25.50 -3.95 17.72
CA PRO A 673 25.65 -4.45 16.36
C PRO A 673 24.43 -4.13 15.47
N SER A 674 24.69 -3.73 14.22
CA SER A 674 23.65 -3.57 13.19
C SER A 674 23.51 -4.89 12.42
N TYR A 675 22.31 -5.39 12.21
CA TYR A 675 22.08 -6.69 11.58
C TYR A 675 21.60 -6.54 10.13
N ILE A 676 22.19 -7.34 9.25
CA ILE A 676 21.82 -7.44 7.84
C ILE A 676 21.52 -8.89 7.45
N THR A 677 20.72 -9.09 6.42
CA THR A 677 20.30 -10.42 5.95
C THR A 677 21.38 -11.09 5.10
N LEU A 678 22.27 -10.31 4.46
CA LEU A 678 23.39 -10.84 3.69
C LEU A 678 24.23 -11.80 4.52
N ARG A 679 24.46 -13.00 3.98
CA ARG A 679 25.39 -13.98 4.56
C ARG A 679 26.83 -13.55 4.30
N LEU A 680 27.75 -13.89 5.20
CA LEU A 680 29.17 -13.59 5.05
C LEU A 680 29.75 -14.01 3.68
N ARG A 681 29.33 -15.16 3.13
CA ARG A 681 29.76 -15.60 1.79
C ARG A 681 29.31 -14.64 0.69
N ALA A 682 28.11 -14.09 0.79
CA ALA A 682 27.58 -13.12 -0.17
C ALA A 682 28.29 -11.78 -0.03
N ILE A 683 28.49 -11.28 1.20
CA ILE A 683 29.22 -10.03 1.48
C ILE A 683 30.61 -10.03 0.81
N ARG A 684 31.34 -11.15 0.90
CA ARG A 684 32.66 -11.31 0.26
C ARG A 684 32.68 -11.18 -1.26
N LEU A 685 31.54 -11.32 -1.93
CA LEU A 685 31.47 -11.14 -3.38
C LEU A 685 31.56 -9.66 -3.77
N TYR A 686 31.20 -8.76 -2.86
CA TYR A 686 31.07 -7.32 -3.10
C TYR A 686 32.18 -6.48 -2.47
N PHE A 687 32.86 -7.00 -1.45
CA PHE A 687 33.97 -6.31 -0.78
C PHE A 687 35.26 -7.11 -0.94
N ASP A 688 36.32 -6.42 -1.34
CA ASP A 688 37.64 -7.01 -1.46
C ASP A 688 38.24 -7.36 -0.09
N ASP A 689 39.27 -8.21 -0.11
CA ASP A 689 39.98 -8.63 1.10
C ASP A 689 40.78 -7.45 1.74
N SER A 690 40.88 -6.28 1.10
CA SER A 690 41.47 -5.07 1.68
C SER A 690 40.53 -4.37 2.67
N LEU A 691 39.22 -4.58 2.50
CA LEU A 691 38.19 -4.07 3.40
C LEU A 691 37.64 -5.14 4.34
N LEU A 692 37.36 -6.34 3.84
CA LEU A 692 36.77 -7.42 4.62
C LEU A 692 37.38 -8.77 4.27
N ILE A 693 38.28 -9.24 5.13
CA ILE A 693 38.91 -10.56 4.97
C ILE A 693 38.26 -11.62 5.86
N GLN A 694 38.08 -12.82 5.32
CA GLN A 694 37.59 -13.96 6.08
C GLN A 694 38.73 -14.66 6.83
N VAL A 695 38.66 -14.63 8.17
CA VAL A 695 39.62 -15.35 9.04
C VAL A 695 39.02 -16.58 9.72
N HIS A 696 37.69 -16.70 9.71
CA HIS A 696 36.94 -17.82 10.27
C HIS A 696 35.61 -17.98 9.54
N ARG A 697 35.00 -19.17 9.60
CA ARG A 697 33.70 -19.44 8.95
C ARG A 697 32.58 -18.47 9.38
N SER A 698 32.70 -17.92 10.59
CA SER A 698 31.71 -17.01 11.21
C SER A 698 32.14 -15.55 11.26
N TYR A 699 33.28 -15.15 10.67
CA TYR A 699 33.79 -13.78 10.78
C TYR A 699 34.40 -13.27 9.47
N LEU A 700 34.02 -12.04 9.10
CA LEU A 700 34.77 -11.15 8.22
C LEU A 700 35.32 -10.02 9.06
N ILE A 701 36.59 -9.67 8.91
CA ILE A 701 37.21 -8.62 9.71
C ILE A 701 37.77 -7.53 8.80
N ASN A 702 37.78 -6.30 9.31
CA ASN A 702 38.50 -5.22 8.66
C ASN A 702 40.00 -5.36 8.96
N PRO A 703 40.85 -5.67 7.95
CA PRO A 703 42.27 -5.91 8.18
C PRO A 703 42.99 -4.69 8.75
N LYS A 704 42.52 -3.47 8.46
CA LYS A 704 43.11 -2.22 8.95
C LYS A 704 42.87 -1.97 10.44
N LYS A 705 41.95 -2.72 11.06
CA LYS A 705 41.57 -2.56 12.48
C LYS A 705 42.13 -3.67 13.38
N VAL A 706 42.87 -4.62 12.80
CA VAL A 706 43.55 -5.66 13.57
C VAL A 706 44.74 -5.07 14.31
N ARG A 707 44.77 -5.23 15.63
CA ARG A 707 45.88 -4.76 16.48
C ARG A 707 47.07 -5.71 16.43
N ALA A 708 46.79 -7.00 16.63
CA ALA A 708 47.78 -8.06 16.63
C ALA A 708 47.11 -9.43 16.47
N ALA A 709 47.89 -10.42 16.07
CA ALA A 709 47.53 -11.84 16.10
C ALA A 709 48.36 -12.54 17.18
N GLN A 710 47.69 -13.28 18.07
CA GLN A 710 48.33 -14.00 19.16
C GLN A 710 47.97 -15.48 19.15
N LYS A 711 48.90 -16.29 19.65
CA LYS A 711 48.68 -17.73 19.80
C LYS A 711 47.97 -18.00 21.13
N ARG A 712 46.82 -18.67 21.10
CA ARG A 712 46.03 -19.01 22.29
C ARG A 712 45.96 -20.53 22.44
N GLY A 713 46.71 -21.07 23.41
CA GLY A 713 46.75 -22.50 23.70
C GLY A 713 47.56 -23.34 22.69
N ARG A 714 47.36 -24.66 22.70
CA ARG A 714 48.19 -25.61 21.93
C ARG A 714 47.95 -25.57 20.42
N GLU A 715 46.80 -25.12 19.91
CA GLU A 715 46.49 -25.29 18.47
C GLU A 715 45.69 -24.15 17.77
N GLY A 716 45.62 -22.93 18.33
CA GLY A 716 44.81 -21.85 17.76
C GLY A 716 45.51 -20.48 17.73
N TRP A 717 45.36 -19.75 16.62
CA TRP A 717 45.68 -18.32 16.51
C TRP A 717 44.40 -17.51 16.59
N CYS A 718 44.45 -16.33 17.19
CA CYS A 718 43.37 -15.35 17.16
C CYS A 718 43.89 -13.97 16.80
N VAL A 719 43.04 -13.15 16.17
CA VAL A 719 43.28 -11.72 15.96
C VAL A 719 42.57 -10.92 17.05
N LEU A 720 43.19 -9.82 17.44
CA LEU A 720 42.65 -8.83 18.37
C LEU A 720 42.12 -7.64 17.57
N ILE A 721 40.83 -7.35 17.69
CA ILE A 721 40.19 -6.23 17.00
C ILE A 721 39.17 -5.59 17.93
N ALA A 722 39.36 -4.30 18.23
CA ALA A 722 38.71 -3.67 19.39
C ALA A 722 38.86 -4.58 20.62
N ASP A 723 37.87 -4.67 21.50
CA ASP A 723 37.93 -5.49 22.72
C ASP A 723 37.57 -6.97 22.49
N GLU A 724 37.53 -7.41 21.23
CA GLU A 724 37.09 -8.75 20.84
C GLU A 724 38.27 -9.63 20.38
N VAL A 725 38.19 -10.91 20.73
CA VAL A 725 39.19 -11.93 20.40
C VAL A 725 38.61 -12.88 19.36
N ILE A 726 39.01 -12.71 18.09
CA ILE A 726 38.42 -13.46 16.98
C ILE A 726 39.34 -14.63 16.58
N PRO A 727 38.85 -15.88 16.54
CA PRO A 727 39.66 -17.03 16.16
C PRO A 727 40.03 -16.99 14.67
N ILE A 728 41.23 -17.47 14.34
CA ILE A 728 41.66 -17.75 12.97
C ILE A 728 41.54 -19.25 12.73
N ALA A 729 40.73 -19.67 11.75
CA ALA A 729 40.65 -21.08 11.39
C ALA A 729 41.95 -21.55 10.71
N ARG A 730 42.40 -22.78 10.99
CA ARG A 730 43.66 -23.34 10.47
C ARG A 730 43.81 -23.19 8.96
N GLN A 731 42.72 -23.35 8.21
CA GLN A 731 42.69 -23.24 6.75
C GLN A 731 43.04 -21.83 6.22
N TYR A 732 42.76 -20.77 6.99
CA TYR A 732 43.05 -19.39 6.57
C TYR A 732 44.43 -18.92 7.03
N LEU A 733 45.03 -19.58 8.03
CA LEU A 733 46.26 -19.15 8.68
C LEU A 733 47.47 -19.00 7.72
N PRO A 734 47.77 -19.92 6.79
CA PRO A 734 48.90 -19.77 5.88
C PRO A 734 48.79 -18.50 5.02
N ARG A 735 47.59 -18.28 4.46
CA ARG A 735 47.29 -17.10 3.65
C ARG A 735 47.37 -15.81 4.46
N ILE A 736 46.76 -15.78 5.65
CA ILE A 736 46.77 -14.57 6.49
C ILE A 736 48.20 -14.21 6.93
N ARG A 737 49.06 -15.20 7.19
CA ARG A 737 50.47 -14.94 7.51
C ARG A 737 51.26 -14.37 6.33
N GLN A 738 50.93 -14.81 5.13
CA GLN A 738 51.55 -14.30 3.90
C GLN A 738 51.07 -12.87 3.58
N ASP A 739 49.76 -12.64 3.67
CA ASP A 739 49.13 -11.38 3.28
C ASP A 739 49.32 -10.30 4.36
N PHE A 740 49.37 -10.69 5.64
CA PHE A 740 49.46 -9.78 6.80
C PHE A 740 50.54 -10.22 7.81
N PRO A 741 51.83 -10.28 7.41
CA PRO A 741 52.90 -10.74 8.30
C PRO A 741 53.07 -9.85 9.53
N HIS A 742 52.79 -8.55 9.40
CA HIS A 742 52.87 -7.56 10.49
C HIS A 742 51.90 -7.85 11.64
N TRP A 743 50.80 -8.60 11.43
CA TRP A 743 49.91 -8.98 12.53
C TRP A 743 50.57 -9.96 13.50
N PHE A 744 51.54 -10.75 13.04
CA PHE A 744 52.15 -11.83 13.81
C PHE A 744 53.48 -11.44 14.45
N VAL A 745 53.88 -10.18 14.32
CA VAL A 745 55.09 -9.66 14.96
C VAL A 745 54.79 -9.48 16.45
N GLN A 746 55.53 -10.18 17.30
CA GLN A 746 55.49 -9.94 18.73
C GLN A 746 56.00 -8.52 18.97
N TYR A 747 55.11 -7.62 19.38
CA TYR A 747 55.54 -6.44 20.13
C TYR A 747 56.09 -6.96 21.45
N ASP A 748 57.42 -6.99 21.58
CA ASP A 748 58.06 -7.08 22.88
C ASP A 748 57.49 -5.94 23.74
N SER A 749 56.87 -6.33 24.85
CA SER A 749 56.22 -5.47 25.82
C SER A 749 57.16 -4.36 26.32
N VAL A 750 56.72 -3.08 26.29
CA VAL A 750 56.76 -2.13 27.43
C VAL A 750 56.18 -0.73 27.15
N GLU A 751 56.03 -0.24 25.91
CA GLU A 751 55.51 1.14 25.68
C GLU A 751 54.13 1.20 25.03
N LEU A 752 53.06 1.15 25.84
CA LEU A 752 51.76 1.83 25.59
C LEU A 752 50.80 1.69 26.80
N ALA A 753 51.36 1.78 28.02
CA ALA A 753 50.60 2.03 29.23
C ALA A 753 50.50 3.55 29.56
N ARG A 754 50.92 4.44 28.66
CA ARG A 754 50.81 5.91 28.81
C ARG A 754 50.70 6.62 27.46
N SER A 755 49.49 6.68 26.90
CA SER A 755 49.01 7.78 26.05
C SER A 755 47.50 7.69 25.91
#